data_AF-A0A2M7A5F0-F1
#
_entry.id   AF-A0A2M7A5F0-F1
#
_cell.length_a   1.000
_cell.length_b   1.000
_cell.length_c   1.000
_cell.angle_alpha   90.00
_cell.angle_beta   90.00
_cell.angle_gamma   90.00
#
_symmetry.space_group_name_H-M   'P 1'
#
loop_
_entity.id
_entity.type
_entity.pdbx_description
1 polymer ?
#
loop_
_entity_poly.entity_id
_entity_poly.type
_entity_poly.pdbx_seq_one_letter_code
_entity_poly.pdbx_strand_id
1 'polypeptide(L)'
;MKVSIWILMGVILMAASVHAVGVDGDAARYYVSTQGDDRWSGRLPEPNSKRTDGPLASLERARDAVRELRKKGDSTGPVRVLLREGVYHLRDTLVFGVEDSGSDTAPVIYQSYPGERAFLSGGRVIGEWRKVPNSKPERWETVIDDVKGGQWHFRQLFAQRKGEPFYSRRFRPCKGMLAVADLTWSPQRKSAPHRAAQDDFVFFPGDLKNWANLDDVEVVALHSWSASRLRIANPDMQKNIVKFTAMPTFRIGSWYKDERNPYYVENVKEELKRPGQWYLDRPTGTLIYLPLPGETLQNTTFVAPKLERLIAVKGGLDGPRFVQNITFESIGFLHTEWPLPLNGYDTSQGQPQLSSAIEVTAGKRLRFERCIVANTGAYGIGLGVGSQECSVVGCLMYDLGGGGVKVGESSMNRNSVYPVLPTGNVVENNTITDTGRIHYSANSIWCGVVKGTRIRHNTVRNNPYTGIAVGWCWDDGPSTCGENLIERNHVHHIMQLVQDGGAIYTLGRQPGTVIRGNLLHDSVPSQFACSPGQCGLYFDEGSTGFLVEDNIQYNVAYTPREIVHNKNTAKDHDIRTNYLGVSPDAANFPREVASRAGVESAYRWELLDRLRLLPDPVHAMQWPTLPPLPKSFTLDFEDVPVGFCPRRFAANGVSGKASIGVSEDTAKLGRRSLKFVDQKGLPRIFYPYLSRMDMDVREGPVEFSFDLKQDKSLPGRLWVELRDYSDKDAPGSYYAGPSVGFLADGQVMIGKERLTTAPAGEWCRVLIRFSVGAGQLKQWEIQVALPDGSTAERKAPYLKQEFAAFTGLIFSADADAEGMVYVDNLSLKVVE
;
A
#
# COMPACT_ATOMS: atom_id res chain seq x y z
N MET A 1 29.97 -71.68 -14.42
CA MET A 1 30.10 -70.32 -15.00
C MET A 1 29.04 -70.18 -16.08
N LYS A 2 28.36 -69.02 -16.11
CA LYS A 2 27.15 -68.62 -16.88
C LYS A 2 25.81 -68.88 -16.20
N VAL A 3 25.31 -67.75 -15.69
CA VAL A 3 24.06 -67.46 -15.01
C VAL A 3 22.92 -67.40 -16.05
N SER A 4 21.75 -67.92 -15.68
CA SER A 4 20.49 -67.67 -16.36
C SER A 4 19.55 -66.89 -15.45
N ILE A 5 18.89 -65.93 -16.08
CA ILE A 5 18.01 -64.87 -15.60
C ILE A 5 16.80 -65.43 -14.84
N TRP A 6 16.47 -64.80 -13.71
CA TRP A 6 15.13 -64.82 -13.12
C TRP A 6 14.63 -63.38 -12.97
N ILE A 7 13.56 -63.08 -13.71
CA ILE A 7 12.77 -61.85 -13.61
C ILE A 7 11.89 -62.00 -12.37
N LEU A 8 12.11 -61.16 -11.36
CA LEU A 8 11.21 -61.06 -10.21
C LEU A 8 10.15 -59.99 -10.51
N MET A 9 8.92 -60.45 -10.73
CA MET A 9 7.73 -59.62 -10.88
C MET A 9 7.31 -59.13 -9.49
N GLY A 10 7.73 -57.92 -9.12
CA GLY A 10 7.30 -57.27 -7.89
C GLY A 10 5.89 -56.70 -8.04
N VAL A 11 4.89 -57.41 -7.51
CA VAL A 11 3.53 -56.91 -7.33
C VAL A 11 3.56 -55.81 -6.27
N ILE A 12 3.44 -54.56 -6.70
CA ILE A 12 3.19 -53.42 -5.81
C ILE A 12 1.70 -53.45 -5.48
N LEU A 13 1.36 -53.90 -4.27
CA LEU A 13 0.05 -53.69 -3.66
C LEU A 13 -0.16 -52.18 -3.45
N MET A 14 -0.81 -51.52 -4.41
CA MET A 14 -1.48 -50.25 -4.15
C MET A 14 -2.64 -50.54 -3.19
N ALA A 15 -2.45 -50.20 -1.91
CA ALA A 15 -3.56 -50.03 -0.99
C ALA A 15 -4.34 -48.78 -1.43
N ALA A 16 -5.25 -48.95 -2.39
CA ALA A 16 -6.35 -48.03 -2.57
C ALA A 16 -7.21 -48.14 -1.32
N SER A 17 -7.06 -47.18 -0.40
CA SER A 17 -8.03 -46.93 0.65
C SER A 17 -9.29 -46.38 -0.01
N VAL A 18 -10.07 -47.30 -0.59
CA VAL A 18 -11.51 -47.12 -0.75
C VAL A 18 -12.01 -46.84 0.65
N HIS A 19 -12.23 -45.57 0.95
CA HIS A 19 -13.00 -45.19 2.12
C HIS A 19 -14.39 -45.74 1.85
N ALA A 20 -14.66 -46.92 2.41
CA ALA A 20 -16.01 -47.35 2.66
C ALA A 20 -16.72 -46.16 3.29
N VAL A 21 -17.85 -45.76 2.71
CA VAL A 21 -18.77 -44.82 3.31
C VAL A 21 -19.23 -45.47 4.61
N GLY A 22 -18.48 -45.22 5.68
CA GLY A 22 -18.92 -45.47 7.02
C GLY A 22 -20.17 -44.63 7.19
N VAL A 23 -21.30 -45.30 7.32
CA VAL A 23 -22.53 -44.67 7.77
C VAL A 23 -22.25 -44.20 9.19
N ASP A 24 -21.83 -42.95 9.32
CA ASP A 24 -21.67 -42.22 10.58
C ASP A 24 -23.08 -42.04 11.17
N GLY A 25 -23.57 -43.08 11.85
CA GLY A 25 -24.97 -43.27 12.24
C GLY A 25 -25.46 -42.30 13.32
N ASP A 26 -24.54 -41.63 14.03
CA ASP A 26 -24.86 -40.74 15.16
C ASP A 26 -24.78 -39.23 14.84
N ALA A 27 -24.35 -38.85 13.63
CA ALA A 27 -24.25 -37.44 13.25
C ALA A 27 -25.58 -36.88 12.73
N ALA A 28 -26.13 -35.84 13.39
CA ALA A 28 -27.32 -35.16 12.89
C ALA A 28 -26.99 -34.41 11.60
N ARG A 29 -27.84 -34.55 10.56
CA ARG A 29 -27.60 -33.95 9.23
C ARG A 29 -28.66 -32.94 8.86
N TYR A 30 -28.22 -31.83 8.28
CA TYR A 30 -29.06 -30.87 7.56
C TYR A 30 -28.53 -30.72 6.14
N TYR A 31 -29.42 -30.60 5.18
CA TYR A 31 -29.11 -30.38 3.77
C TYR A 31 -29.59 -28.99 3.36
N VAL A 32 -28.77 -28.28 2.58
CA VAL A 32 -29.07 -26.94 2.05
C VAL A 32 -28.94 -27.00 0.54
N SER A 33 -29.88 -26.44 -0.19
CA SER A 33 -29.90 -26.44 -1.66
C SER A 33 -30.43 -25.11 -2.19
N THR A 34 -29.90 -24.64 -3.33
CA THR A 34 -30.43 -23.46 -4.03
C THR A 34 -31.88 -23.66 -4.53
N GLN A 35 -32.37 -24.90 -4.54
CA GLN A 35 -33.76 -25.28 -4.86
C GLN A 35 -34.58 -25.67 -3.61
N GLY A 36 -34.04 -25.43 -2.41
CA GLY A 36 -34.65 -25.75 -1.13
C GLY A 36 -35.72 -24.74 -0.68
N ASP A 37 -36.26 -24.95 0.52
CA ASP A 37 -37.24 -24.06 1.17
C ASP A 37 -36.96 -23.97 2.67
N ASP A 38 -36.81 -22.76 3.22
CA ASP A 38 -36.49 -22.56 4.64
C ASP A 38 -37.64 -22.91 5.60
N ARG A 39 -38.82 -23.24 5.07
CA ARG A 39 -39.95 -23.78 5.84
C ARG A 39 -39.84 -25.30 6.05
N TRP A 40 -38.97 -25.99 5.31
CA TRP A 40 -38.74 -27.41 5.44
C TRP A 40 -37.84 -27.74 6.63
N SER A 41 -37.77 -29.02 6.99
CA SER A 41 -36.96 -29.50 8.12
C SER A 41 -35.46 -29.46 7.83
N GLY A 42 -35.07 -29.51 6.55
CA GLY A 42 -33.68 -29.69 6.15
C GLY A 42 -33.15 -31.10 6.33
N ARG A 43 -33.96 -32.07 6.77
CA ARG A 43 -33.50 -33.44 7.09
C ARG A 43 -33.41 -34.36 5.88
N LEU A 44 -34.00 -33.95 4.76
CA LEU A 44 -33.99 -34.71 3.52
C LEU A 44 -33.02 -34.07 2.50
N PRO A 45 -32.20 -34.87 1.79
CA PRO A 45 -31.26 -34.35 0.79
C PRO A 45 -31.96 -33.82 -0.47
N GLU A 46 -33.20 -34.26 -0.71
CA GLU A 46 -34.06 -33.89 -1.84
C GLU A 46 -35.48 -33.61 -1.33
N PRO A 47 -36.27 -32.78 -2.04
CA PRO A 47 -37.69 -32.61 -1.72
C PRO A 47 -38.43 -33.94 -1.74
N ASN A 48 -39.31 -34.16 -0.75
CA ASN A 48 -40.23 -35.29 -0.80
C ASN A 48 -41.22 -35.13 -1.97
N SER A 49 -41.90 -36.22 -2.38
CA SER A 49 -42.79 -36.22 -3.55
C SER A 49 -43.93 -35.19 -3.47
N LYS A 50 -44.36 -34.83 -2.25
CA LYS A 50 -45.41 -33.83 -2.00
C LYS A 50 -44.87 -32.40 -1.88
N ARG A 51 -43.53 -32.20 -1.96
CA ARG A 51 -42.82 -30.95 -1.71
C ARG A 51 -43.21 -30.26 -0.39
N THR A 52 -43.51 -31.05 0.63
CA THR A 52 -43.82 -30.56 1.99
C THR A 52 -42.62 -30.58 2.91
N ASP A 53 -41.54 -31.24 2.51
CA ASP A 53 -40.27 -31.30 3.23
C ASP A 53 -39.12 -31.55 2.24
N GLY A 54 -37.88 -31.24 2.63
CA GLY A 54 -36.71 -31.25 1.76
C GLY A 54 -35.51 -30.50 2.36
N PRO A 55 -34.51 -30.13 1.53
CA PRO A 55 -33.38 -29.32 1.97
C PRO A 55 -33.78 -27.87 2.27
N LEU A 56 -33.10 -27.22 3.21
CA LEU A 56 -33.23 -25.79 3.48
C LEU A 56 -32.75 -24.97 2.28
N ALA A 57 -33.22 -23.73 2.14
CA ALA A 57 -32.79 -22.83 1.07
C ALA A 57 -31.51 -22.05 1.44
N SER A 58 -31.32 -21.76 2.73
CA SER A 58 -30.28 -20.84 3.20
C SER A 58 -29.38 -21.43 4.29
N LEU A 59 -28.16 -20.92 4.37
CA LEU A 59 -27.20 -21.29 5.42
C LEU A 59 -27.57 -20.66 6.77
N GLU A 60 -28.19 -19.48 6.74
CA GLU A 60 -28.78 -18.77 7.86
C GLU A 60 -29.79 -19.67 8.58
N ARG A 61 -30.75 -20.22 7.83
CA ARG A 61 -31.75 -21.13 8.41
C ARG A 61 -31.12 -22.41 8.91
N ALA A 62 -30.12 -22.95 8.21
CA ALA A 62 -29.42 -24.17 8.63
C ALA A 62 -28.66 -23.98 9.96
N ARG A 63 -27.99 -22.84 10.14
CA ARG A 63 -27.39 -22.44 11.43
C ARG A 63 -28.45 -22.38 12.52
N ASP A 64 -29.58 -21.73 12.25
CA ASP A 64 -30.66 -21.61 13.24
C ASP A 64 -31.28 -22.98 13.59
N ALA A 65 -31.37 -23.91 12.63
CA ALA A 65 -31.81 -25.28 12.88
C ALA A 65 -30.79 -26.08 13.74
N VAL A 66 -29.50 -25.79 13.62
CA VAL A 66 -28.46 -26.35 14.51
C VAL A 66 -28.63 -25.80 15.93
N ARG A 67 -28.87 -24.49 16.08
CA ARG A 67 -29.15 -23.86 17.39
C ARG A 67 -30.37 -24.47 18.07
N GLU A 68 -31.46 -24.63 17.33
CA GLU A 68 -32.68 -25.26 17.80
C GLU A 68 -32.44 -26.70 18.28
N LEU A 69 -31.67 -27.48 17.50
CA LEU A 69 -31.29 -28.85 17.85
C LEU A 69 -30.50 -28.91 19.16
N ARG A 70 -29.49 -28.04 19.31
CA ARG A 70 -28.63 -27.99 20.50
C ARG A 70 -29.41 -27.54 21.74
N LYS A 71 -30.28 -26.54 21.60
CA LYS A 71 -31.08 -26.01 22.72
C LYS A 71 -32.04 -27.06 23.30
N LYS A 72 -32.55 -27.98 22.48
CA LYS A 72 -33.45 -29.05 22.93
C LYS A 72 -32.72 -30.23 23.59
N GLY A 73 -31.40 -30.33 23.44
CA GLY A 73 -30.64 -31.51 23.86
C GLY A 73 -30.85 -32.74 22.95
N ASP A 74 -31.49 -32.54 21.81
CA ASP A 74 -31.89 -33.59 20.84
C ASP A 74 -30.69 -34.21 20.09
N SER A 75 -29.48 -33.69 20.27
CA SER A 75 -28.26 -34.29 19.75
C SER A 75 -27.05 -33.93 20.62
N THR A 76 -26.38 -34.97 21.14
CA THR A 76 -25.10 -34.88 21.87
C THR A 76 -23.89 -35.18 20.98
N GLY A 77 -24.11 -35.57 19.72
CA GLY A 77 -23.07 -35.91 18.75
C GLY A 77 -22.73 -34.78 17.75
N PRO A 78 -21.88 -35.08 16.76
CA PRO A 78 -21.53 -34.13 15.70
C PRO A 78 -22.74 -33.71 14.86
N VAL A 79 -22.74 -32.47 14.35
CA VAL A 79 -23.77 -31.97 13.44
C VAL A 79 -23.12 -31.61 12.10
N ARG A 80 -23.67 -32.12 10.99
CA ARG A 80 -23.21 -31.83 9.63
C ARG A 80 -24.27 -31.04 8.86
N VAL A 81 -23.86 -29.94 8.26
CA VAL A 81 -24.66 -29.13 7.32
C VAL A 81 -24.04 -29.31 5.94
N LEU A 82 -24.79 -29.93 5.04
CA LEU A 82 -24.35 -30.36 3.71
C LEU A 82 -24.95 -29.44 2.64
N LEU A 83 -24.13 -28.61 2.03
CA LEU A 83 -24.55 -27.65 1.00
C LEU A 83 -24.44 -28.29 -0.37
N ARG A 84 -25.55 -28.38 -1.10
CA ARG A 84 -25.58 -28.83 -2.49
C ARG A 84 -24.92 -27.82 -3.42
N GLU A 85 -24.54 -28.27 -4.61
CA GLU A 85 -23.91 -27.46 -5.65
C GLU A 85 -24.70 -26.17 -5.92
N GLY A 86 -23.98 -25.05 -6.00
CA GLY A 86 -24.57 -23.77 -6.35
C GLY A 86 -23.90 -22.57 -5.68
N VAL A 87 -24.38 -21.38 -6.06
CA VAL A 87 -23.98 -20.11 -5.46
C VAL A 87 -25.12 -19.60 -4.58
N TYR A 88 -24.86 -19.50 -3.28
CA TYR A 88 -25.78 -19.00 -2.27
C TYR A 88 -25.48 -17.52 -2.03
N HIS A 89 -26.33 -16.65 -2.58
CA HIS A 89 -26.22 -15.20 -2.41
C HIS A 89 -26.74 -14.78 -1.03
N LEU A 90 -25.82 -14.36 -0.16
CA LEU A 90 -26.14 -13.93 1.20
C LEU A 90 -26.88 -12.59 1.17
N ARG A 91 -27.92 -12.48 2.01
CA ARG A 91 -28.64 -11.21 2.19
C ARG A 91 -27.88 -10.25 3.09
N ASP A 92 -27.28 -10.82 4.13
CA ASP A 92 -26.51 -10.16 5.18
C ASP A 92 -25.33 -11.05 5.60
N THR A 93 -24.39 -10.50 6.38
CA THR A 93 -23.29 -11.29 6.95
C THR A 93 -23.83 -12.39 7.87
N LEU A 94 -23.38 -13.63 7.66
CA LEU A 94 -23.72 -14.76 8.51
C LEU A 94 -22.91 -14.72 9.81
N VAL A 95 -23.60 -14.43 10.92
CA VAL A 95 -23.00 -14.31 12.25
C VAL A 95 -23.02 -15.64 12.98
N PHE A 96 -21.89 -16.05 13.54
CA PHE A 96 -21.79 -17.17 14.48
C PHE A 96 -21.48 -16.65 15.88
N GLY A 97 -22.39 -16.90 16.82
CA GLY A 97 -22.27 -16.56 18.23
C GLY A 97 -21.88 -17.76 19.08
N VAL A 98 -21.81 -17.56 20.40
CA VAL A 98 -21.41 -18.60 21.36
C VAL A 98 -22.37 -19.80 21.31
N GLU A 99 -23.65 -19.54 21.03
CA GLU A 99 -24.72 -20.51 20.84
C GLU A 99 -24.52 -21.47 19.66
N ASP A 100 -23.62 -21.14 18.73
CA ASP A 100 -23.30 -21.98 17.56
C ASP A 100 -22.15 -22.96 17.84
N SER A 101 -21.55 -22.90 19.02
CA SER A 101 -20.39 -23.70 19.37
C SER A 101 -20.70 -25.20 19.40
N GLY A 102 -19.77 -26.00 18.90
CA GLY A 102 -19.68 -27.42 19.19
C GLY A 102 -18.79 -27.72 20.41
N SER A 103 -18.51 -29.00 20.61
CA SER A 103 -17.49 -29.49 21.54
C SER A 103 -16.48 -30.39 20.81
N ASP A 104 -15.43 -30.82 21.50
CA ASP A 104 -14.42 -31.73 20.95
C ASP A 104 -15.02 -33.08 20.51
N THR A 105 -16.09 -33.51 21.17
CA THR A 105 -16.83 -34.75 20.86
C THR A 105 -18.05 -34.51 19.98
N ALA A 106 -18.49 -33.26 19.82
CA ALA A 106 -19.71 -32.87 19.11
C ALA A 106 -19.49 -31.58 18.29
N PRO A 107 -18.58 -31.59 17.30
CA PRO A 107 -18.33 -30.41 16.47
C PRO A 107 -19.53 -30.10 15.55
N VAL A 108 -19.53 -28.88 14.99
CA VAL A 108 -20.45 -28.48 13.93
C VAL A 108 -19.66 -28.32 12.63
N ILE A 109 -20.06 -29.04 11.58
CA ILE A 109 -19.33 -29.09 10.32
C ILE A 109 -20.25 -28.58 9.20
N TYR A 110 -19.89 -27.45 8.61
CA TYR A 110 -20.48 -26.92 7.39
C TYR A 110 -19.60 -27.35 6.21
N GLN A 111 -20.16 -28.10 5.27
CA GLN A 111 -19.39 -28.60 4.14
C GLN A 111 -20.19 -28.66 2.85
N SER A 112 -19.52 -28.56 1.72
CA SER A 112 -20.13 -28.95 0.45
C SER A 112 -20.54 -30.42 0.49
N TYR A 113 -21.64 -30.75 -0.18
CA TYR A 113 -22.07 -32.12 -0.36
C TYR A 113 -20.96 -32.91 -1.10
N PRO A 114 -20.69 -34.18 -0.75
CA PRO A 114 -19.58 -34.92 -1.35
C PRO A 114 -19.60 -34.92 -2.89
N GLY A 115 -18.49 -34.48 -3.50
CA GLY A 115 -18.34 -34.36 -4.95
C GLY A 115 -18.94 -33.08 -5.58
N GLU A 116 -19.66 -32.28 -4.80
CA GLU A 116 -20.28 -31.02 -5.23
C GLU A 116 -19.47 -29.81 -4.73
N ARG A 117 -19.74 -28.61 -5.28
CA ARG A 117 -19.12 -27.35 -4.82
C ARG A 117 -20.17 -26.29 -4.52
N ALA A 118 -20.28 -25.93 -3.25
CA ALA A 118 -21.10 -24.81 -2.80
C ALA A 118 -20.24 -23.54 -2.63
N PHE A 119 -20.78 -22.40 -3.05
CA PHE A 119 -20.16 -21.09 -2.88
C PHE A 119 -21.10 -20.15 -2.12
N LEU A 120 -20.61 -19.48 -1.10
CA LEU A 120 -21.28 -18.35 -0.47
C LEU A 120 -20.82 -17.07 -1.16
N SER A 121 -21.76 -16.25 -1.62
CA SER A 121 -21.46 -15.00 -2.30
C SER A 121 -22.08 -13.81 -1.58
N GLY A 122 -21.27 -12.77 -1.34
CA GLY A 122 -21.72 -11.48 -0.83
C GLY A 122 -22.13 -10.51 -1.95
N GLY A 123 -22.19 -10.99 -3.19
CA GLY A 123 -22.47 -10.17 -4.37
C GLY A 123 -23.87 -10.38 -4.93
N ARG A 124 -24.28 -9.42 -5.75
CA ARG A 124 -25.52 -9.41 -6.52
C ARG A 124 -25.20 -9.63 -7.99
N VAL A 125 -25.93 -10.57 -8.62
CA VAL A 125 -25.89 -10.76 -10.07
C VAL A 125 -26.46 -9.52 -10.75
N ILE A 126 -25.74 -8.98 -11.75
CA ILE A 126 -26.16 -7.84 -12.55
C ILE A 126 -26.82 -8.35 -13.84
N GLY A 127 -28.08 -8.01 -14.02
CA GLY A 127 -28.89 -8.37 -15.19
C GLY A 127 -29.20 -7.18 -16.11
N GLU A 128 -30.14 -7.43 -17.04
CA GLU A 128 -30.74 -6.40 -17.91
C GLU A 128 -29.74 -5.65 -18.80
N TRP A 129 -28.61 -6.29 -19.10
CA TRP A 129 -27.62 -5.76 -20.02
C TRP A 129 -28.16 -5.67 -21.45
N ARG A 130 -27.90 -4.53 -22.09
CA ARG A 130 -28.14 -4.33 -23.52
C ARG A 130 -26.84 -3.93 -24.22
N LYS A 131 -26.73 -4.31 -25.49
CA LYS A 131 -25.68 -3.78 -26.38
C LYS A 131 -26.03 -2.34 -26.76
N VAL A 132 -25.05 -1.44 -26.69
CA VAL A 132 -25.19 -0.06 -27.20
C VAL A 132 -25.05 -0.09 -28.72
N PRO A 133 -26.09 0.29 -29.50
CA PRO A 133 -26.04 0.27 -30.96
C PRO A 133 -24.90 1.12 -31.52
N ASN A 134 -24.21 0.61 -32.55
CA ASN A 134 -23.14 1.31 -33.28
C ASN A 134 -21.95 1.81 -32.43
N SER A 135 -21.77 1.27 -31.22
CA SER A 135 -20.64 1.62 -30.35
C SER A 135 -19.31 1.04 -30.87
N LYS A 136 -18.25 1.86 -30.83
CA LYS A 136 -16.86 1.45 -31.12
C LYS A 136 -15.93 1.96 -30.01
N PRO A 137 -15.25 1.09 -29.24
CA PRO A 137 -15.42 -0.38 -29.18
C PRO A 137 -16.85 -0.77 -28.77
N GLU A 138 -17.22 -2.05 -28.91
CA GLU A 138 -18.51 -2.57 -28.44
C GLU A 138 -18.70 -2.22 -26.97
N ARG A 139 -19.91 -1.77 -26.60
CA ARG A 139 -20.29 -1.41 -25.22
C ARG A 139 -21.56 -2.13 -24.83
N TRP A 140 -21.59 -2.65 -23.61
CA TRP A 140 -22.81 -3.10 -22.95
C TRP A 140 -23.14 -2.14 -21.81
N GLU A 141 -24.43 -1.91 -21.59
CA GLU A 141 -24.89 -1.07 -20.49
C GLU A 141 -26.12 -1.66 -19.81
N THR A 142 -26.29 -1.31 -18.54
CA THR A 142 -27.49 -1.54 -17.75
C THR A 142 -27.67 -0.38 -16.76
N VAL A 143 -28.88 -0.20 -16.22
CA VAL A 143 -29.18 0.83 -15.22
C VAL A 143 -29.51 0.13 -13.91
N ILE A 144 -28.87 0.57 -12.83
CA ILE A 144 -29.08 0.02 -11.48
C ILE A 144 -29.75 1.09 -10.64
N ASP A 145 -31.04 0.94 -10.36
CA ASP A 145 -31.84 1.93 -9.64
C ASP A 145 -31.31 2.20 -8.22
N ASP A 146 -30.84 1.17 -7.52
CA ASP A 146 -30.23 1.34 -6.19
C ASP A 146 -28.94 2.19 -6.24
N VAL A 147 -28.20 2.16 -7.35
CA VAL A 147 -27.03 3.04 -7.54
C VAL A 147 -27.49 4.47 -7.81
N LYS A 148 -28.45 4.65 -8.73
CA LYS A 148 -29.02 5.96 -9.05
C LYS A 148 -29.63 6.64 -7.82
N GLY A 149 -30.27 5.87 -6.95
CA GLY A 149 -30.83 6.32 -5.67
C GLY A 149 -29.80 6.47 -4.53
N GLY A 150 -28.51 6.18 -4.78
CA GLY A 150 -27.44 6.27 -3.78
C GLY A 150 -27.47 5.20 -2.68
N GLN A 151 -28.28 4.15 -2.83
CA GLN A 151 -28.44 3.06 -1.87
C GLN A 151 -27.36 1.99 -2.00
N TRP A 152 -26.72 1.89 -3.18
CA TRP A 152 -25.66 0.92 -3.43
C TRP A 152 -24.53 1.55 -4.23
N HIS A 153 -23.30 1.28 -3.82
CA HIS A 153 -22.09 1.62 -4.54
C HIS A 153 -21.14 0.44 -4.41
N PHE A 154 -20.52 0.07 -5.53
CA PHE A 154 -19.52 -1.00 -5.56
C PHE A 154 -18.32 -0.59 -6.40
N ARG A 155 -17.17 -1.18 -6.10
CA ARG A 155 -15.87 -0.83 -6.67
C ARG A 155 -15.19 -2.01 -7.37
N GLN A 156 -15.83 -3.17 -7.35
CA GLN A 156 -15.39 -4.34 -8.09
C GLN A 156 -16.54 -4.87 -8.95
N LEU A 157 -16.19 -5.38 -10.12
CA LEU A 157 -17.10 -6.12 -10.99
C LEU A 157 -16.40 -7.42 -11.35
N PHE A 158 -17.11 -8.53 -11.21
CA PHE A 158 -16.62 -9.85 -11.54
C PHE A 158 -17.48 -10.43 -12.66
N ALA A 159 -16.87 -11.20 -13.54
CA ALA A 159 -17.60 -11.89 -14.60
C ALA A 159 -17.12 -13.33 -14.75
N GLN A 160 -18.06 -14.21 -15.04
CA GLN A 160 -17.81 -15.63 -15.34
C GLN A 160 -18.48 -15.96 -16.67
N ARG A 161 -17.74 -16.61 -17.57
CA ARG A 161 -18.36 -17.20 -18.75
C ARG A 161 -18.92 -18.58 -18.44
N LYS A 162 -20.01 -18.94 -19.11
CA LYS A 162 -20.62 -20.27 -19.01
C LYS A 162 -19.58 -21.35 -19.31
N GLY A 163 -19.38 -22.27 -18.35
CA GLY A 163 -18.40 -23.36 -18.44
C GLY A 163 -17.01 -23.03 -17.87
N GLU A 164 -16.73 -21.77 -17.53
CA GLU A 164 -15.52 -21.44 -16.78
C GLU A 164 -15.70 -21.74 -15.29
N PRO A 165 -14.68 -22.31 -14.63
CA PRO A 165 -14.81 -22.70 -13.22
C PRO A 165 -14.67 -21.54 -12.24
N PHE A 166 -14.44 -20.31 -12.70
CA PHE A 166 -14.15 -19.15 -11.85
C PHE A 166 -14.77 -17.86 -12.35
N TYR A 167 -14.98 -16.93 -11.41
CA TYR A 167 -15.18 -15.53 -11.71
C TYR A 167 -13.84 -14.82 -11.87
N SER A 168 -13.80 -13.86 -12.78
CA SER A 168 -12.62 -13.06 -13.08
C SER A 168 -12.96 -11.57 -12.88
N ARG A 169 -12.08 -10.86 -12.18
CA ARG A 169 -12.20 -9.41 -11.95
C ARG A 169 -12.16 -8.64 -13.26
N ARG A 170 -12.99 -7.60 -13.35
CA ARG A 170 -12.96 -6.56 -14.39
C ARG A 170 -12.43 -5.27 -13.76
N PHE A 171 -11.64 -4.52 -14.51
CA PHE A 171 -10.93 -3.36 -13.97
C PHE A 171 -11.61 -2.06 -14.34
N ARG A 172 -11.51 -1.05 -13.47
CA ARG A 172 -11.98 0.30 -13.78
C ARG A 172 -11.05 0.95 -14.81
N PRO A 173 -11.50 1.95 -15.57
CA PRO A 173 -10.64 2.70 -16.46
C PRO A 173 -9.58 3.48 -15.68
N CYS A 174 -8.33 3.33 -16.08
CA CYS A 174 -7.21 4.05 -15.50
C CYS A 174 -6.50 4.87 -16.57
N LYS A 175 -6.02 6.05 -16.18
CA LYS A 175 -4.92 6.72 -16.87
C LYS A 175 -3.61 6.10 -16.40
N GLY A 176 -2.64 5.93 -17.31
CA GLY A 176 -1.39 5.18 -17.07
C GLY A 176 -0.53 5.70 -15.92
N MET A 177 0.67 5.12 -15.75
CA MET A 177 1.60 5.59 -14.72
C MET A 177 2.13 6.98 -15.09
N LEU A 178 1.99 7.89 -14.15
CA LEU A 178 2.40 9.29 -14.20
C LEU A 178 3.41 9.54 -13.07
N ALA A 179 3.99 10.74 -13.05
CA ALA A 179 4.86 11.16 -11.98
C ALA A 179 4.48 12.54 -11.48
N VAL A 180 4.64 12.75 -10.17
CA VAL A 180 4.54 14.09 -9.58
C VAL A 180 5.54 15.01 -10.26
N ALA A 181 5.08 16.18 -10.71
CA ALA A 181 5.94 17.14 -11.40
C ALA A 181 6.77 17.95 -10.39
N ASP A 182 6.11 18.41 -9.33
CA ASP A 182 6.69 19.15 -8.21
C ASP A 182 5.76 19.13 -6.98
N LEU A 183 6.25 19.63 -5.84
CA LEU A 183 5.44 19.87 -4.64
C LEU A 183 4.98 21.33 -4.56
N THR A 184 3.89 21.59 -3.85
CA THR A 184 3.38 22.96 -3.63
C THR A 184 4.23 23.73 -2.62
N TRP A 185 4.76 23.05 -1.60
CA TRP A 185 5.64 23.63 -0.57
C TRP A 185 6.64 22.58 -0.03
N SER A 186 7.62 23.03 0.76
CA SER A 186 8.62 22.16 1.38
C SER A 186 8.46 22.09 2.90
N PRO A 187 8.55 20.89 3.51
CA PRO A 187 8.41 20.73 4.94
C PRO A 187 9.59 21.34 5.68
N GLN A 188 9.34 21.84 6.89
CA GLN A 188 10.41 22.25 7.78
C GLN A 188 11.23 21.02 8.22
N ARG A 189 12.55 21.18 8.34
CA ARG A 189 13.49 20.10 8.76
C ARG A 189 13.22 19.50 10.15
N LYS A 190 12.27 20.03 10.94
CA LYS A 190 11.99 19.59 12.31
C LYS A 190 11.24 18.25 12.40
N SER A 191 10.53 17.82 11.34
CA SER A 191 9.85 16.52 11.28
C SER A 191 10.59 15.54 10.37
N ALA A 192 10.46 14.23 10.62
CA ALA A 192 10.84 13.20 9.65
C ALA A 192 10.17 13.54 8.30
N PRO A 193 10.91 13.85 7.23
CA PRO A 193 10.35 14.47 6.03
C PRO A 193 9.19 13.70 5.39
N HIS A 194 9.20 12.37 5.52
CA HIS A 194 8.15 11.49 5.01
C HIS A 194 6.82 11.57 5.79
N ARG A 195 6.79 12.14 7.00
CA ARG A 195 5.58 12.32 7.82
C ARG A 195 4.97 13.72 7.72
N ALA A 196 5.61 14.63 7.01
CA ALA A 196 5.07 15.95 6.76
C ALA A 196 4.10 15.91 5.58
N ALA A 197 2.95 15.25 5.81
CA ALA A 197 1.95 15.01 4.78
C ALA A 197 1.39 16.31 4.19
N GLN A 198 1.03 16.23 2.91
CA GLN A 198 0.34 17.27 2.16
C GLN A 198 -0.78 16.64 1.34
N ASP A 199 -1.89 17.36 1.19
CA ASP A 199 -3.09 16.94 0.47
C ASP A 199 -3.10 17.47 -0.97
N ASP A 200 -1.95 17.88 -1.50
CA ASP A 200 -1.82 18.38 -2.86
C ASP A 200 -0.45 18.05 -3.49
N PHE A 201 -0.36 18.21 -4.81
CA PHE A 201 0.91 18.26 -5.54
C PHE A 201 0.72 18.93 -6.91
N VAL A 202 1.84 19.27 -7.57
CA VAL A 202 1.85 19.78 -8.94
C VAL A 202 1.98 18.62 -9.93
N PHE A 203 1.07 18.52 -10.90
CA PHE A 203 1.08 17.53 -11.97
C PHE A 203 1.63 18.10 -13.29
N PHE A 204 2.06 17.26 -14.23
CA PHE A 204 2.50 17.77 -15.54
C PHE A 204 1.29 18.19 -16.40
N PRO A 205 1.40 19.28 -17.19
CA PRO A 205 0.31 19.73 -18.05
C PRO A 205 -0.32 18.60 -18.87
N GLY A 206 -1.64 18.39 -18.69
CA GLY A 206 -2.41 17.37 -19.41
C GLY A 206 -2.50 16.00 -18.73
N ASP A 207 -1.78 15.76 -17.64
CA ASP A 207 -1.89 14.57 -16.79
C ASP A 207 -3.30 14.47 -16.19
N LEU A 208 -3.75 15.52 -15.53
CA LEU A 208 -5.11 15.66 -15.02
C LEU A 208 -5.93 16.59 -15.91
N LYS A 209 -7.24 16.33 -15.99
CA LYS A 209 -8.20 17.11 -16.78
C LYS A 209 -9.51 17.25 -16.00
N ASN A 210 -10.38 18.18 -16.43
CA ASN A 210 -11.74 18.30 -15.92
C ASN A 210 -12.61 17.15 -16.47
N TRP A 211 -12.40 15.95 -15.93
CA TRP A 211 -13.16 14.75 -16.26
C TRP A 211 -14.57 14.78 -15.67
N ALA A 212 -15.47 13.98 -16.22
CA ALA A 212 -16.79 13.74 -15.63
C ALA A 212 -16.67 13.06 -14.25
N ASN A 213 -17.55 13.45 -13.31
CA ASN A 213 -17.64 12.87 -11.96
C ASN A 213 -16.29 12.91 -11.22
N LEU A 214 -15.63 14.07 -11.22
CA LEU A 214 -14.26 14.23 -10.74
C LEU A 214 -14.07 13.85 -9.26
N ASP A 215 -15.11 13.99 -8.43
CA ASP A 215 -15.14 13.59 -7.03
C ASP A 215 -15.14 12.06 -6.82
N ASP A 216 -15.49 11.28 -7.85
CA ASP A 216 -15.35 9.82 -7.88
C ASP A 216 -13.98 9.36 -8.43
N VAL A 217 -13.16 10.27 -8.96
CA VAL A 217 -11.85 9.97 -9.52
C VAL A 217 -10.80 9.83 -8.41
N GLU A 218 -9.98 8.80 -8.51
CA GLU A 218 -9.00 8.45 -7.49
C GLU A 218 -7.57 8.57 -8.03
N VAL A 219 -6.71 9.25 -7.28
CA VAL A 219 -5.26 9.19 -7.45
C VAL A 219 -4.71 8.09 -6.55
N VAL A 220 -4.01 7.13 -7.16
CA VAL A 220 -3.28 6.08 -6.45
C VAL A 220 -1.79 6.42 -6.52
N ALA A 221 -1.27 6.99 -5.44
CA ALA A 221 0.13 7.39 -5.32
C ALA A 221 0.93 6.27 -4.67
N LEU A 222 2.01 5.85 -5.32
CA LEU A 222 2.92 4.85 -4.78
C LEU A 222 3.95 5.53 -3.86
N HIS A 223 4.14 4.91 -2.71
CA HIS A 223 5.20 5.20 -1.74
C HIS A 223 6.11 3.97 -1.66
N SER A 224 7.30 4.11 -1.06
CA SER A 224 8.30 3.02 -0.95
C SER A 224 7.66 1.63 -0.72
N TRP A 225 7.10 1.36 0.46
CA TRP A 225 6.40 0.12 0.81
C TRP A 225 4.87 0.26 0.87
N SER A 226 4.34 1.46 0.62
CA SER A 226 2.92 1.76 0.81
C SER A 226 2.29 2.42 -0.41
N ALA A 227 0.98 2.59 -0.42
CA ALA A 227 0.29 3.37 -1.44
C ALA A 227 -0.88 4.12 -0.80
N SER A 228 -1.10 5.35 -1.24
CA SER A 228 -2.28 6.13 -0.84
C SER A 228 -3.27 6.16 -2.00
N ARG A 229 -4.56 6.05 -1.68
CA ARG A 229 -5.69 6.16 -2.60
C ARG A 229 -6.56 7.33 -2.20
N LEU A 230 -6.45 8.42 -2.93
CA LEU A 230 -7.01 9.73 -2.56
C LEU A 230 -8.03 10.17 -3.61
N ARG A 231 -9.17 10.74 -3.17
CA ARG A 231 -10.15 11.33 -4.09
C ARG A 231 -9.77 12.76 -4.43
N ILE A 232 -10.00 13.16 -5.67
CA ILE A 232 -9.79 14.54 -6.12
C ILE A 232 -10.89 15.42 -5.51
N ALA A 233 -10.49 16.52 -4.86
CA ALA A 233 -11.42 17.50 -4.29
C ALA A 233 -11.59 18.70 -5.24
N ASN A 234 -10.54 19.49 -5.45
CA ASN A 234 -10.61 20.69 -6.28
C ASN A 234 -9.25 20.97 -6.94
N PRO A 235 -9.03 20.58 -8.20
CA PRO A 235 -7.79 20.88 -8.90
C PRO A 235 -7.78 22.31 -9.48
N ASP A 236 -6.65 22.98 -9.35
CA ASP A 236 -6.34 24.19 -10.10
C ASP A 236 -5.64 23.81 -11.41
N MET A 237 -6.41 23.78 -12.50
CA MET A 237 -5.90 23.43 -13.83
C MET A 237 -4.98 24.50 -14.44
N GLN A 238 -5.03 25.75 -13.97
CA GLN A 238 -4.14 26.81 -14.46
C GLN A 238 -2.74 26.65 -13.86
N LYS A 239 -2.68 26.31 -12.56
CA LYS A 239 -1.43 26.06 -11.84
C LYS A 239 -0.97 24.61 -11.91
N ASN A 240 -1.78 23.71 -12.48
CA ASN A 240 -1.58 22.26 -12.49
C ASN A 240 -1.44 21.67 -11.07
N ILE A 241 -2.27 22.12 -10.13
CA ILE A 241 -2.27 21.64 -8.75
C ILE A 241 -3.48 20.76 -8.54
N VAL A 242 -3.29 19.54 -8.05
CA VAL A 242 -4.40 18.69 -7.58
C VAL A 242 -4.52 18.80 -6.07
N LYS A 243 -5.73 18.92 -5.54
CA LYS A 243 -6.04 18.81 -4.10
C LYS A 243 -6.89 17.58 -3.82
N PHE A 244 -6.66 16.96 -2.67
CA PHE A 244 -7.32 15.75 -2.24
C PHE A 244 -8.33 15.99 -1.12
N THR A 245 -9.25 15.06 -0.93
CA THR A 245 -10.22 15.10 0.19
C THR A 245 -9.60 14.77 1.55
N ALA A 246 -8.33 14.37 1.58
CA ALA A 246 -7.62 14.01 2.81
C ALA A 246 -6.10 14.08 2.68
N MET A 247 -5.45 14.11 3.84
CA MET A 247 -4.01 14.01 3.99
C MET A 247 -3.57 12.53 3.94
N PRO A 248 -2.53 12.19 3.17
CA PRO A 248 -1.95 10.88 3.23
C PRO A 248 -1.13 10.68 4.52
N THR A 249 -1.02 9.45 5.02
CA THR A 249 -0.10 9.01 6.09
C THR A 249 1.34 9.42 5.80
N PHE A 250 1.77 9.28 4.54
CA PHE A 250 3.10 9.68 4.09
C PHE A 250 3.05 10.77 3.04
N ARG A 251 4.01 11.69 3.13
CA ARG A 251 4.18 12.79 2.18
C ARG A 251 4.42 12.24 0.77
N ILE A 252 3.55 12.66 -0.16
CA ILE A 252 3.80 12.49 -1.59
C ILE A 252 5.01 13.35 -1.95
N GLY A 253 6.04 12.77 -2.59
CA GLY A 253 7.33 13.41 -2.83
C GLY A 253 8.46 12.90 -1.93
N SER A 254 8.23 11.87 -1.12
CA SER A 254 9.28 11.21 -0.33
C SER A 254 9.85 9.96 -1.02
N TRP A 255 11.09 9.60 -0.69
CA TRP A 255 11.88 8.47 -1.22
C TRP A 255 12.28 8.51 -2.69
N TYR A 256 11.43 9.06 -3.56
CA TYR A 256 11.73 9.15 -4.98
C TYR A 256 12.67 10.31 -5.28
N LYS A 257 13.56 10.08 -6.24
CA LYS A 257 14.48 11.09 -6.75
C LYS A 257 13.68 12.33 -7.19
N ASP A 258 14.22 13.51 -6.88
CA ASP A 258 13.66 14.82 -7.26
C ASP A 258 12.23 15.07 -6.74
N GLU A 259 11.79 14.32 -5.72
CA GLU A 259 10.44 14.33 -5.13
C GLU A 259 9.33 13.92 -6.11
N ARG A 260 9.66 13.07 -7.10
CA ARG A 260 8.75 12.67 -8.18
C ARG A 260 8.16 11.26 -8.01
N ASN A 261 7.25 11.12 -7.05
CA ASN A 261 6.58 9.83 -6.80
C ASN A 261 5.76 9.35 -8.02
N PRO A 262 5.68 8.01 -8.24
CA PRO A 262 4.73 7.41 -9.17
C PRO A 262 3.30 7.61 -8.69
N TYR A 263 2.40 7.88 -9.61
CA TYR A 263 0.98 7.71 -9.35
C TYR A 263 0.24 7.33 -10.64
N TYR A 264 -0.95 6.77 -10.50
CA TYR A 264 -1.89 6.66 -11.62
C TYR A 264 -3.27 7.16 -11.19
N VAL A 265 -4.14 7.37 -12.16
CA VAL A 265 -5.51 7.84 -11.91
C VAL A 265 -6.48 6.74 -12.30
N GLU A 266 -7.38 6.37 -11.39
CA GLU A 266 -8.40 5.35 -11.60
C GLU A 266 -9.80 5.95 -11.60
N ASN A 267 -10.74 5.23 -12.23
CA ASN A 267 -12.16 5.57 -12.31
C ASN A 267 -12.46 6.77 -13.21
N VAL A 268 -11.66 6.95 -14.27
CA VAL A 268 -11.82 8.04 -15.24
C VAL A 268 -12.71 7.59 -16.40
N LYS A 269 -13.93 8.12 -16.53
CA LYS A 269 -14.89 7.75 -17.58
C LYS A 269 -14.30 7.85 -18.99
N GLU A 270 -13.55 8.91 -19.24
CA GLU A 270 -12.91 9.22 -20.52
C GLU A 270 -11.76 8.26 -20.86
N GLU A 271 -11.29 7.45 -19.90
CA GLU A 271 -10.28 6.40 -20.12
C GLU A 271 -10.90 5.00 -20.32
N LEU A 272 -12.23 4.89 -20.40
CA LEU A 272 -12.95 3.67 -20.75
C LEU A 272 -12.77 3.33 -22.24
N LYS A 273 -11.70 2.60 -22.55
CA LYS A 273 -11.21 2.41 -23.93
C LYS A 273 -10.90 0.96 -24.30
N ARG A 274 -10.66 0.08 -23.32
CA ARG A 274 -10.12 -1.28 -23.55
C ARG A 274 -11.11 -2.37 -23.12
N PRO A 275 -11.22 -3.48 -23.88
CA PRO A 275 -11.94 -4.68 -23.44
C PRO A 275 -11.55 -5.10 -22.02
N GLY A 276 -12.54 -5.55 -21.24
CA GLY A 276 -12.38 -5.89 -19.83
C GLY A 276 -12.56 -4.71 -18.86
N GLN A 277 -12.68 -3.47 -19.36
CA GLN A 277 -12.94 -2.30 -18.50
C GLN A 277 -14.42 -2.05 -18.28
N TRP A 278 -14.76 -1.55 -17.10
CA TRP A 278 -16.12 -1.10 -16.75
C TRP A 278 -16.11 0.25 -16.03
N TYR A 279 -17.21 0.99 -16.13
CA TYR A 279 -17.41 2.26 -15.44
C TYR A 279 -18.83 2.35 -14.89
N LEU A 280 -18.98 2.76 -13.63
CA LEU A 280 -20.27 3.01 -13.00
C LEU A 280 -20.51 4.51 -12.88
N ASP A 281 -21.43 5.02 -13.68
CA ASP A 281 -21.89 6.40 -13.63
C ASP A 281 -22.92 6.55 -12.50
N ARG A 282 -22.44 6.88 -11.29
CA ARG A 282 -23.27 6.91 -10.07
C ARG A 282 -24.47 7.84 -10.17
N PRO A 283 -24.36 9.09 -10.68
CA PRO A 283 -25.52 9.99 -10.79
C PRO A 283 -26.67 9.42 -11.64
N THR A 284 -26.36 8.61 -12.65
CA THR A 284 -27.38 8.03 -13.54
C THR A 284 -27.73 6.58 -13.19
N GLY A 285 -26.92 5.90 -12.38
CA GLY A 285 -26.98 4.46 -12.13
C GLY A 285 -26.52 3.61 -13.32
N THR A 286 -25.92 4.21 -14.35
CA THR A 286 -25.54 3.48 -15.57
C THR A 286 -24.23 2.74 -15.35
N LEU A 287 -24.26 1.41 -15.46
CA LEU A 287 -23.06 0.59 -15.51
C LEU A 287 -22.71 0.29 -16.97
N ILE A 288 -21.50 0.66 -17.39
CA ILE A 288 -20.98 0.48 -18.75
C ILE A 288 -19.85 -0.54 -18.71
N TYR A 289 -19.84 -1.48 -19.65
CA TYR A 289 -18.80 -2.50 -19.80
C TYR A 289 -18.32 -2.64 -21.24
N LEU A 290 -17.01 -2.81 -21.42
CA LEU A 290 -16.38 -3.16 -22.69
C LEU A 290 -16.09 -4.67 -22.71
N PRO A 291 -16.83 -5.51 -23.46
CA PRO A 291 -16.68 -6.95 -23.41
C PRO A 291 -15.32 -7.43 -23.93
N LEU A 292 -14.79 -8.47 -23.30
CA LEU A 292 -13.64 -9.22 -23.78
C LEU A 292 -14.00 -10.03 -25.03
N PRO A 293 -13.01 -10.37 -25.88
CA PRO A 293 -13.22 -11.30 -26.98
C PRO A 293 -13.87 -12.62 -26.51
N GLY A 294 -14.99 -13.00 -27.15
CA GLY A 294 -15.75 -14.22 -26.86
C GLY A 294 -16.80 -14.09 -25.75
N GLU A 295 -16.90 -12.95 -25.09
CA GLU A 295 -18.03 -12.66 -24.21
C GLU A 295 -19.26 -12.25 -25.03
N THR A 296 -20.42 -12.75 -24.61
CA THR A 296 -21.76 -12.42 -25.13
C THR A 296 -22.73 -12.23 -23.96
N LEU A 297 -23.83 -11.52 -24.18
CA LEU A 297 -24.87 -11.35 -23.18
C LEU A 297 -25.47 -12.70 -22.72
N GLN A 298 -25.40 -13.73 -23.54
CA GLN A 298 -25.99 -15.05 -23.28
C GLN A 298 -25.06 -15.99 -22.51
N ASN A 299 -23.75 -15.74 -22.52
CA ASN A 299 -22.76 -16.63 -21.91
C ASN A 299 -21.99 -15.98 -20.76
N THR A 300 -22.25 -14.72 -20.41
CA THR A 300 -21.46 -13.98 -19.41
C THR A 300 -22.36 -13.52 -18.27
N THR A 301 -22.04 -13.97 -17.05
CA THR A 301 -22.72 -13.54 -15.82
C THR A 301 -21.85 -12.52 -15.11
N PHE A 302 -22.41 -11.36 -14.77
CA PHE A 302 -21.73 -10.34 -13.98
C PHE A 302 -22.20 -10.35 -12.52
N VAL A 303 -21.28 -10.17 -11.59
CA VAL A 303 -21.56 -10.03 -10.16
C VAL A 303 -20.81 -8.82 -9.62
N ALA A 304 -21.51 -7.96 -8.89
CA ALA A 304 -20.91 -6.86 -8.12
C ALA A 304 -21.15 -7.11 -6.62
N PRO A 305 -20.16 -6.85 -5.75
CA PRO A 305 -20.29 -7.16 -4.33
C PRO A 305 -21.22 -6.17 -3.60
N LYS A 306 -21.89 -6.66 -2.55
CA LYS A 306 -22.76 -5.87 -1.67
C LYS A 306 -22.29 -5.95 -0.21
N LEU A 307 -21.82 -7.10 0.24
CA LEU A 307 -21.36 -7.32 1.61
C LEU A 307 -19.85 -7.18 1.73
N GLU A 308 -19.37 -6.55 2.79
CA GLU A 308 -17.94 -6.55 3.15
C GLU A 308 -17.47 -7.88 3.76
N ARG A 309 -18.39 -8.60 4.41
CA ARG A 309 -18.12 -9.84 5.15
C ARG A 309 -19.17 -10.89 4.83
N LEU A 310 -18.73 -12.12 4.61
CA LEU A 310 -19.61 -13.28 4.46
C LEU A 310 -19.87 -13.93 5.81
N ILE A 311 -18.81 -14.19 6.57
CA ILE A 311 -18.86 -14.83 7.89
C ILE A 311 -18.28 -13.90 8.94
N ALA A 312 -18.98 -13.74 10.06
CA ALA A 312 -18.46 -13.08 11.24
C ALA A 312 -18.67 -13.97 12.48
N VAL A 313 -17.57 -14.44 13.07
CA VAL A 313 -17.59 -15.19 14.33
C VAL A 313 -17.36 -14.23 15.49
N LYS A 314 -18.32 -14.18 16.42
CA LYS A 314 -18.36 -13.21 17.51
C LYS A 314 -18.41 -13.89 18.88
N GLY A 315 -17.24 -14.26 19.40
CA GLY A 315 -17.07 -14.65 20.79
C GLY A 315 -16.91 -13.45 21.73
N GLY A 316 -16.90 -13.70 23.03
CA GLY A 316 -16.67 -12.69 24.06
C GLY A 316 -15.28 -12.80 24.69
N LEU A 317 -14.59 -11.67 24.84
CA LEU A 317 -13.31 -11.57 25.55
C LEU A 317 -13.46 -11.39 27.07
N ASP A 318 -14.63 -10.95 27.52
CA ASP A 318 -14.95 -10.79 28.95
C ASP A 318 -15.51 -12.11 29.50
N GLY A 319 -14.83 -12.71 30.50
CA GLY A 319 -15.10 -14.05 31.00
C GLY A 319 -15.07 -15.12 29.90
N PRO A 320 -13.93 -15.27 29.17
CA PRO A 320 -13.84 -15.61 27.75
C PRO A 320 -14.84 -16.67 27.28
N ARG A 321 -15.84 -16.21 26.52
CA ARG A 321 -16.90 -17.03 25.92
C ARG A 321 -16.57 -17.24 24.45
N PHE A 322 -15.72 -18.21 24.17
CA PHE A 322 -15.29 -18.51 22.81
C PHE A 322 -16.43 -19.10 21.97
N VAL A 323 -16.46 -18.77 20.68
CA VAL A 323 -17.15 -19.61 19.69
C VAL A 323 -16.22 -20.72 19.28
N GLN A 324 -16.64 -21.98 19.38
CA GLN A 324 -15.68 -23.09 19.29
C GLN A 324 -16.15 -24.33 18.53
N ASN A 325 -15.19 -25.09 18.01
CA ASN A 325 -15.37 -26.39 17.36
C ASN A 325 -16.34 -26.34 16.16
N ILE A 326 -16.13 -25.35 15.28
CA ILE A 326 -16.85 -25.22 14.00
C ILE A 326 -15.84 -25.42 12.86
N THR A 327 -16.19 -26.29 11.92
CA THR A 327 -15.43 -26.54 10.70
C THR A 327 -16.22 -26.06 9.49
N PHE A 328 -15.56 -25.31 8.61
CA PHE A 328 -15.97 -25.04 7.24
C PHE A 328 -15.06 -25.85 6.31
N GLU A 329 -15.64 -26.77 5.55
CA GLU A 329 -14.87 -27.71 4.72
C GLU A 329 -15.34 -27.70 3.26
N SER A 330 -14.42 -27.50 2.33
CA SER A 330 -14.70 -27.56 0.89
C SER A 330 -15.78 -26.56 0.43
N ILE A 331 -15.92 -25.42 1.11
CA ILE A 331 -16.85 -24.32 0.74
C ILE A 331 -16.07 -23.21 0.04
N GLY A 332 -16.70 -22.60 -0.97
CA GLY A 332 -16.20 -21.38 -1.61
C GLY A 332 -16.78 -20.10 -1.00
N PHE A 333 -15.99 -19.04 -0.95
CA PHE A 333 -16.32 -17.73 -0.37
C PHE A 333 -15.97 -16.65 -1.39
N LEU A 334 -16.97 -15.96 -1.93
CA LEU A 334 -16.84 -15.08 -3.10
C LEU A 334 -17.44 -13.69 -2.88
N HIS A 335 -16.92 -12.71 -3.61
CA HIS A 335 -17.58 -11.42 -3.89
C HIS A 335 -17.88 -10.59 -2.65
N THR A 336 -16.83 -10.17 -1.93
CA THR A 336 -16.97 -9.13 -0.89
C THR A 336 -16.50 -7.77 -1.38
N GLU A 337 -17.14 -6.72 -0.90
CA GLU A 337 -16.81 -5.32 -1.21
C GLU A 337 -15.72 -4.81 -0.25
N TRP A 338 -15.04 -3.75 -0.67
CA TRP A 338 -14.31 -2.86 0.20
C TRP A 338 -14.68 -1.39 -0.13
N PRO A 339 -15.55 -0.75 0.67
CA PRO A 339 -15.93 0.63 0.41
C PRO A 339 -14.75 1.57 0.70
N LEU A 340 -14.40 2.41 -0.27
CA LEU A 340 -13.43 3.48 -0.06
C LEU A 340 -14.02 4.52 0.90
N PRO A 341 -13.36 4.81 2.05
CA PRO A 341 -13.79 5.86 2.95
C PRO A 341 -13.86 7.23 2.24
N LEU A 342 -14.70 8.14 2.76
CA LEU A 342 -14.89 9.47 2.15
C LEU A 342 -13.58 10.26 2.04
N ASN A 343 -12.70 10.09 3.03
CA ASN A 343 -11.40 10.73 3.14
C ASN A 343 -10.29 9.92 2.43
N GLY A 344 -10.62 9.11 1.43
CA GLY A 344 -9.65 8.20 0.81
C GLY A 344 -9.19 7.08 1.75
N TYR A 345 -8.11 6.40 1.38
CA TYR A 345 -7.53 5.34 2.17
C TYR A 345 -6.03 5.27 2.01
N ASP A 346 -5.34 5.15 3.14
CA ASP A 346 -3.96 4.69 3.20
C ASP A 346 -3.61 4.10 4.57
N THR A 347 -2.37 3.66 4.71
CA THR A 347 -1.88 3.02 5.92
C THR A 347 -0.35 3.05 5.94
N SER A 348 0.21 3.03 7.15
CA SER A 348 1.66 3.11 7.35
C SER A 348 2.38 1.85 6.86
N GLN A 349 1.78 0.66 7.02
CA GLN A 349 2.42 -0.61 6.65
C GLN A 349 1.44 -1.80 6.67
N GLY A 350 1.59 -2.73 5.72
CA GLY A 350 0.99 -4.09 5.77
C GLY A 350 -0.54 -4.19 5.61
N GLN A 351 -1.24 -3.06 5.70
CA GLN A 351 -2.70 -2.91 5.66
C GLN A 351 -3.51 -3.83 6.60
N PRO A 352 -3.10 -4.08 7.85
CA PRO A 352 -3.84 -4.95 8.77
C PRO A 352 -5.24 -4.42 9.15
N GLN A 353 -5.51 -3.13 8.92
CA GLN A 353 -6.79 -2.47 9.22
C GLN A 353 -7.92 -2.87 8.25
N LEU A 354 -7.58 -3.43 7.08
CA LEU A 354 -8.57 -3.88 6.11
C LEU A 354 -9.48 -4.97 6.70
N SER A 355 -10.74 -4.99 6.33
CA SER A 355 -11.65 -6.10 6.68
C SER A 355 -11.23 -7.43 6.02
N SER A 356 -11.83 -8.53 6.46
CA SER A 356 -11.71 -9.83 5.81
C SER A 356 -13.08 -10.37 5.40
N ALA A 357 -13.14 -11.17 4.32
CA ALA A 357 -14.38 -11.85 3.93
C ALA A 357 -14.91 -12.79 5.03
N ILE A 358 -14.01 -13.37 5.82
CA ILE A 358 -14.30 -14.13 7.02
C ILE A 358 -13.55 -13.51 8.20
N GLU A 359 -14.25 -13.09 9.24
CA GLU A 359 -13.65 -12.51 10.45
C GLU A 359 -13.99 -13.33 11.70
N VAL A 360 -12.97 -13.57 12.51
CA VAL A 360 -13.07 -14.33 13.76
C VAL A 360 -12.60 -13.46 14.92
N THR A 361 -13.48 -13.24 15.89
CA THR A 361 -13.16 -12.63 17.19
C THR A 361 -13.45 -13.66 18.28
N ALA A 362 -12.47 -13.91 19.15
CA ALA A 362 -12.57 -14.88 20.24
C ALA A 362 -13.15 -16.24 19.76
N GLY A 363 -12.56 -16.79 18.69
CA GLY A 363 -12.83 -18.15 18.22
C GLY A 363 -11.83 -19.16 18.79
N LYS A 364 -12.27 -20.38 19.10
CA LYS A 364 -11.39 -21.46 19.56
C LYS A 364 -11.58 -22.73 18.74
N ARG A 365 -10.52 -23.29 18.17
CA ARG A 365 -10.60 -24.50 17.32
C ARG A 365 -11.61 -24.36 16.18
N LEU A 366 -11.64 -23.19 15.55
CA LEU A 366 -12.33 -23.02 14.28
C LEU A 366 -11.42 -23.52 13.16
N ARG A 367 -12.01 -24.17 12.16
CA ARG A 367 -11.26 -24.78 11.07
C ARG A 367 -11.84 -24.41 9.71
N PHE A 368 -10.99 -23.85 8.85
CA PHE A 368 -11.27 -23.65 7.43
C PHE A 368 -10.40 -24.64 6.66
N GLU A 369 -10.99 -25.69 6.14
CA GLU A 369 -10.28 -26.74 5.41
C GLU A 369 -10.70 -26.78 3.95
N ARG A 370 -9.72 -26.85 3.04
CA ARG A 370 -9.95 -27.01 1.61
C ARG A 370 -10.97 -26.02 1.05
N CYS A 371 -11.03 -24.82 1.63
CA CYS A 371 -11.94 -23.77 1.19
C CYS A 371 -11.34 -23.01 -0.01
N ILE A 372 -12.20 -22.41 -0.82
CA ILE A 372 -11.80 -21.43 -1.83
C ILE A 372 -12.20 -20.05 -1.32
N VAL A 373 -11.28 -19.09 -1.28
CA VAL A 373 -11.60 -17.68 -1.00
C VAL A 373 -11.14 -16.85 -2.18
N ALA A 374 -12.06 -16.18 -2.86
CA ALA A 374 -11.71 -15.44 -4.07
C ALA A 374 -12.57 -14.22 -4.32
N ASN A 375 -12.09 -13.36 -5.22
CA ASN A 375 -12.84 -12.21 -5.72
C ASN A 375 -13.31 -11.28 -4.58
N THR A 376 -12.42 -10.93 -3.66
CA THR A 376 -12.71 -10.08 -2.49
C THR A 376 -12.21 -8.65 -2.70
N GLY A 377 -12.79 -7.69 -2.00
CA GLY A 377 -12.33 -6.30 -1.94
C GLY A 377 -11.15 -6.09 -0.99
N ALA A 378 -11.03 -6.93 0.04
CA ALA A 378 -10.04 -6.80 1.12
C ALA A 378 -9.35 -8.16 1.42
N TYR A 379 -9.06 -8.50 2.68
CA TYR A 379 -8.44 -9.77 3.03
C TYR A 379 -9.39 -10.98 2.87
N GLY A 380 -8.84 -12.18 2.73
CA GLY A 380 -9.62 -13.42 2.70
C GLY A 380 -10.14 -13.82 4.09
N ILE A 381 -9.24 -14.25 4.98
CA ILE A 381 -9.58 -14.75 6.32
C ILE A 381 -8.83 -13.97 7.40
N GLY A 382 -9.54 -13.48 8.41
CA GLY A 382 -9.00 -12.84 9.59
C GLY A 382 -9.25 -13.64 10.86
N LEU A 383 -8.18 -14.17 11.46
CA LEU A 383 -8.16 -14.74 12.80
C LEU A 383 -7.80 -13.62 13.78
N GLY A 384 -8.79 -12.83 14.20
CA GLY A 384 -8.62 -11.61 14.98
C GLY A 384 -8.32 -11.84 16.45
N VAL A 385 -8.59 -10.82 17.27
CA VAL A 385 -8.27 -10.87 18.71
C VAL A 385 -8.87 -12.08 19.43
N GLY A 386 -8.05 -12.70 20.27
CA GLY A 386 -8.40 -13.85 21.09
C GLY A 386 -8.65 -15.15 20.32
N SER A 387 -8.28 -15.26 19.04
CA SER A 387 -8.37 -16.54 18.33
C SER A 387 -7.38 -17.56 18.88
N GLN A 388 -7.86 -18.75 19.21
CA GLN A 388 -7.06 -19.81 19.82
C GLN A 388 -7.16 -21.11 19.04
N GLU A 389 -6.03 -21.71 18.70
CA GLU A 389 -5.98 -23.02 18.05
C GLU A 389 -6.84 -23.09 16.77
N CYS A 390 -7.08 -21.96 16.10
CA CYS A 390 -7.83 -21.91 14.85
C CYS A 390 -6.91 -22.27 13.68
N SER A 391 -7.46 -22.89 12.64
CA SER A 391 -6.66 -23.41 11.53
C SER A 391 -7.24 -23.05 10.16
N VAL A 392 -6.37 -22.63 9.25
CA VAL A 392 -6.64 -22.42 7.82
C VAL A 392 -5.74 -23.39 7.06
N VAL A 393 -6.33 -24.45 6.52
CA VAL A 393 -5.59 -25.62 6.02
C VAL A 393 -6.01 -25.96 4.59
N GLY A 394 -5.05 -26.11 3.68
CA GLY A 394 -5.33 -26.63 2.35
C GLY A 394 -6.18 -25.72 1.46
N CYS A 395 -6.33 -24.44 1.80
CA CYS A 395 -7.22 -23.52 1.09
C CYS A 395 -6.55 -22.97 -0.18
N LEU A 396 -7.38 -22.62 -1.17
CA LEU A 396 -6.98 -21.89 -2.37
C LEU A 396 -7.51 -20.46 -2.28
N MET A 397 -6.61 -19.48 -2.33
CA MET A 397 -6.93 -18.06 -2.19
C MET A 397 -6.40 -17.27 -3.38
N TYR A 398 -7.28 -16.60 -4.13
CA TYR A 398 -6.87 -15.84 -5.31
C TYR A 398 -7.74 -14.63 -5.63
N ASP A 399 -7.19 -13.68 -6.40
CA ASP A 399 -7.89 -12.45 -6.81
C ASP A 399 -8.45 -11.66 -5.62
N LEU A 400 -7.62 -11.48 -4.59
CA LEU A 400 -7.96 -10.78 -3.37
C LEU A 400 -7.54 -9.32 -3.44
N GLY A 401 -8.43 -8.40 -3.06
CA GLY A 401 -8.12 -6.97 -3.04
C GLY A 401 -6.99 -6.65 -2.07
N GLY A 402 -6.99 -7.27 -0.88
CA GLY A 402 -5.92 -7.27 0.13
C GLY A 402 -5.19 -8.62 0.19
N GLY A 403 -4.78 -9.06 1.38
CA GLY A 403 -4.03 -10.31 1.58
C GLY A 403 -4.89 -11.57 1.74
N GLY A 404 -4.25 -12.73 1.87
CA GLY A 404 -4.92 -14.02 2.07
C GLY A 404 -5.40 -14.22 3.49
N VAL A 405 -4.46 -14.30 4.43
CA VAL A 405 -4.73 -14.58 5.85
C VAL A 405 -4.12 -13.49 6.73
N LYS A 406 -4.88 -13.02 7.73
CA LYS A 406 -4.36 -12.20 8.81
C LYS A 406 -4.62 -12.83 10.18
N VAL A 407 -3.65 -12.77 11.09
CA VAL A 407 -3.76 -13.24 12.47
C VAL A 407 -3.42 -12.10 13.43
N GLY A 408 -4.35 -11.79 14.34
CA GLY A 408 -4.34 -10.61 15.19
C GLY A 408 -4.89 -9.37 14.51
N GLU A 409 -4.73 -8.22 15.17
CA GLU A 409 -5.23 -6.92 14.73
C GLU A 409 -4.21 -5.81 14.99
N SER A 410 -4.31 -4.70 14.26
CA SER A 410 -3.38 -3.57 14.37
C SER A 410 -3.52 -2.76 15.67
N SER A 411 -4.62 -2.94 16.39
CA SER A 411 -4.87 -2.34 17.71
C SER A 411 -4.02 -2.98 18.83
N MET A 412 -3.44 -4.15 18.55
CA MET A 412 -2.61 -4.88 19.50
C MET A 412 -1.21 -4.27 19.65
N ASN A 413 -0.60 -4.49 20.80
CA ASN A 413 0.75 -4.04 21.12
C ASN A 413 1.52 -5.11 21.90
N ARG A 414 2.80 -4.86 22.20
CA ARG A 414 3.70 -5.79 22.90
C ARG A 414 3.18 -6.34 24.23
N ASN A 415 2.24 -5.65 24.89
CA ASN A 415 1.65 -6.03 26.16
C ASN A 415 0.31 -6.78 26.01
N SER A 416 -0.14 -7.03 24.78
CA SER A 416 -1.36 -7.81 24.53
C SER A 416 -1.18 -9.24 25.05
N VAL A 417 -1.99 -9.61 26.04
CA VAL A 417 -1.99 -10.92 26.71
C VAL A 417 -3.34 -11.62 26.56
N TYR A 418 -3.44 -12.86 27.06
CA TYR A 418 -4.72 -13.56 27.15
C TYR A 418 -5.77 -12.71 27.90
N PRO A 419 -7.05 -12.71 27.47
CA PRO A 419 -7.61 -13.48 26.35
C PRO A 419 -7.52 -12.78 24.99
N VAL A 420 -6.94 -11.58 24.90
CA VAL A 420 -6.85 -10.80 23.65
C VAL A 420 -5.80 -11.36 22.67
N LEU A 421 -4.71 -11.90 23.18
CA LEU A 421 -3.61 -12.45 22.38
C LEU A 421 -4.06 -13.69 21.57
N PRO A 422 -3.91 -13.70 20.23
CA PRO A 422 -4.08 -14.91 19.43
C PRO A 422 -2.98 -15.94 19.75
N THR A 423 -3.38 -17.18 20.02
CA THR A 423 -2.46 -18.24 20.41
C THR A 423 -2.65 -19.53 19.62
N GLY A 424 -1.55 -20.17 19.23
CA GLY A 424 -1.57 -21.54 18.68
C GLY A 424 -2.27 -21.69 17.32
N ASN A 425 -2.52 -20.60 16.60
CA ASN A 425 -3.20 -20.63 15.30
C ASN A 425 -2.32 -21.24 14.20
N VAL A 426 -2.93 -21.84 13.19
CA VAL A 426 -2.24 -22.57 12.12
C VAL A 426 -2.67 -22.06 10.74
N VAL A 427 -1.69 -21.73 9.91
CA VAL A 427 -1.86 -21.41 8.48
C VAL A 427 -0.99 -22.38 7.69
N GLU A 428 -1.60 -23.42 7.12
CA GLU A 428 -0.86 -24.56 6.60
C GLU A 428 -1.35 -25.07 5.24
N ASN A 429 -0.43 -25.47 4.38
CA ASN A 429 -0.75 -26.11 3.09
C ASN A 429 -1.66 -25.27 2.17
N ASN A 430 -1.66 -23.94 2.32
CA ASN A 430 -2.49 -23.06 1.50
C ASN A 430 -1.76 -22.61 0.23
N THR A 431 -2.49 -22.46 -0.86
CA THR A 431 -2.02 -21.75 -2.06
C THR A 431 -2.63 -20.36 -2.08
N ILE A 432 -1.81 -19.32 -1.96
CA ILE A 432 -2.21 -17.91 -1.94
C ILE A 432 -1.54 -17.21 -3.12
N THR A 433 -2.33 -16.74 -4.09
CA THR A 433 -1.81 -16.12 -5.31
C THR A 433 -2.60 -14.91 -5.73
N ASP A 434 -1.97 -13.92 -6.36
CA ASP A 434 -2.69 -12.77 -6.94
C ASP A 434 -3.52 -12.00 -5.89
N THR A 435 -2.87 -11.68 -4.77
CA THR A 435 -3.37 -10.83 -3.69
C THR A 435 -2.94 -9.37 -3.87
N GLY A 436 -3.49 -8.45 -3.08
CA GLY A 436 -3.15 -7.03 -3.16
C GLY A 436 -3.63 -6.34 -4.44
N ARG A 437 -4.70 -6.84 -5.07
CA ARG A 437 -5.25 -6.38 -6.37
C ARG A 437 -5.86 -4.97 -6.32
N ILE A 438 -6.02 -4.43 -5.12
CA ILE A 438 -6.47 -3.05 -4.85
C ILE A 438 -5.51 -2.40 -3.85
N HIS A 439 -5.03 -3.19 -2.89
CA HIS A 439 -4.29 -2.82 -1.71
C HIS A 439 -2.84 -3.26 -1.82
N TYR A 440 -2.04 -2.47 -2.55
CA TYR A 440 -0.69 -2.90 -2.94
C TYR A 440 0.29 -3.12 -1.79
N SER A 441 0.00 -2.60 -0.59
CA SER A 441 0.84 -2.74 0.60
C SER A 441 0.42 -3.90 1.51
N ALA A 442 -0.59 -4.69 1.10
CA ALA A 442 -1.08 -5.79 1.92
C ALA A 442 -0.12 -6.98 1.85
N ASN A 443 0.11 -7.64 2.99
CA ASN A 443 0.88 -8.87 3.01
C ASN A 443 -0.02 -10.06 2.66
N SER A 444 0.49 -11.07 1.98
CA SER A 444 -0.33 -12.25 1.67
C SER A 444 -0.68 -13.06 2.92
N ILE A 445 0.26 -13.18 3.86
CA ILE A 445 0.02 -13.65 5.22
C ILE A 445 0.56 -12.57 6.18
N TRP A 446 -0.30 -12.01 7.02
CA TRP A 446 0.11 -11.06 8.06
C TRP A 446 -0.20 -11.62 9.45
N CYS A 447 0.80 -11.63 10.33
CA CYS A 447 0.63 -11.94 11.74
C CYS A 447 1.19 -10.78 12.56
N GLY A 448 0.36 -10.11 13.34
CA GLY A 448 0.77 -9.01 14.22
C GLY A 448 1.49 -9.51 15.47
N VAL A 449 1.00 -9.13 16.65
CA VAL A 449 1.46 -9.70 17.92
C VAL A 449 0.76 -11.03 18.15
N VAL A 450 1.48 -12.14 17.97
CA VAL A 450 0.94 -13.51 18.09
C VAL A 450 1.90 -14.44 18.83
N LYS A 451 1.36 -15.49 19.46
CA LYS A 451 2.17 -16.48 20.16
C LYS A 451 1.89 -17.91 19.71
N GLY A 452 2.93 -18.70 19.43
CA GLY A 452 2.75 -20.11 19.05
C GLY A 452 2.10 -20.32 17.69
N THR A 453 2.07 -19.30 16.82
CA THR A 453 1.44 -19.41 15.49
C THR A 453 2.34 -20.19 14.54
N ARG A 454 1.75 -21.11 13.76
CA ARG A 454 2.46 -21.98 12.81
C ARG A 454 2.06 -21.63 11.38
N ILE A 455 3.02 -21.17 10.58
CA ILE A 455 2.87 -20.84 9.16
C ILE A 455 3.75 -21.81 8.38
N ARG A 456 3.17 -22.87 7.81
CA ARG A 456 3.96 -23.96 7.21
C ARG A 456 3.42 -24.52 5.91
N HIS A 457 4.31 -24.97 5.03
CA HIS A 457 3.94 -25.64 3.78
C HIS A 457 3.01 -24.80 2.89
N ASN A 458 3.02 -23.47 2.99
CA ASN A 458 2.21 -22.62 2.11
C ASN A 458 2.99 -22.28 0.83
N THR A 459 2.27 -22.10 -0.28
CA THR A 459 2.81 -21.46 -1.49
C THR A 459 2.19 -20.07 -1.62
N VAL A 460 3.03 -19.05 -1.66
CA VAL A 460 2.63 -17.62 -1.76
C VAL A 460 3.29 -16.99 -2.98
N ARG A 461 2.50 -16.46 -3.93
CA ARG A 461 3.06 -15.89 -5.17
C ARG A 461 2.24 -14.80 -5.86
N ASN A 462 2.88 -14.07 -6.77
CA ASN A 462 2.28 -13.03 -7.63
C ASN A 462 1.61 -11.90 -6.84
N ASN A 463 2.34 -11.26 -5.91
CA ASN A 463 1.77 -10.24 -5.03
C ASN A 463 2.60 -8.94 -5.11
N PRO A 464 1.98 -7.76 -4.90
CA PRO A 464 2.62 -6.47 -5.05
C PRO A 464 3.62 -6.12 -3.93
N TYR A 465 3.51 -6.77 -2.77
CA TYR A 465 4.34 -6.55 -1.58
C TYR A 465 4.75 -7.87 -0.92
N THR A 466 5.01 -7.87 0.40
CA THR A 466 5.54 -8.98 1.19
C THR A 466 4.66 -10.22 1.19
N GLY A 467 5.32 -11.39 1.12
CA GLY A 467 4.65 -12.68 1.20
C GLY A 467 4.14 -12.99 2.61
N ILE A 468 5.07 -13.14 3.57
CA ILE A 468 4.76 -13.48 4.96
C ILE A 468 5.36 -12.42 5.87
N ALA A 469 4.54 -11.73 6.66
CA ALA A 469 4.96 -10.77 7.67
C ALA A 469 4.58 -11.27 9.07
N VAL A 470 5.54 -11.35 10.00
CA VAL A 470 5.30 -11.80 11.38
C VAL A 470 5.90 -10.84 12.40
N GLY A 471 5.07 -10.36 13.31
CA GLY A 471 5.45 -9.44 14.36
C GLY A 471 4.88 -8.04 14.16
N TRP A 472 4.99 -7.24 15.22
CA TRP A 472 4.59 -5.84 15.28
C TRP A 472 5.39 -5.15 16.39
N CYS A 473 5.43 -3.81 16.37
CA CYS A 473 6.23 -2.92 17.23
C CYS A 473 7.68 -2.69 16.73
N TRP A 474 8.06 -1.42 16.54
CA TRP A 474 9.36 -0.98 16.00
C TRP A 474 10.40 -0.76 17.11
N ASP A 475 10.66 -1.76 17.94
CA ASP A 475 11.83 -1.82 18.84
C ASP A 475 12.01 -3.24 19.42
N ASP A 476 13.12 -3.46 20.13
CA ASP A 476 13.54 -4.74 20.71
C ASP A 476 13.05 -4.97 22.16
N GLY A 477 12.15 -4.13 22.67
CA GLY A 477 11.65 -4.24 24.04
C GLY A 477 10.88 -5.56 24.29
N PRO A 478 10.73 -5.98 25.56
CA PRO A 478 9.98 -7.17 25.92
C PRO A 478 8.58 -7.19 25.30
N SER A 479 8.20 -8.33 24.72
CA SER A 479 6.94 -8.53 24.01
C SER A 479 6.36 -9.91 24.32
N THR A 480 5.04 -10.01 24.26
CA THR A 480 4.29 -11.28 24.33
C THR A 480 4.34 -12.07 23.03
N CYS A 481 4.75 -11.43 21.93
CA CYS A 481 4.98 -12.11 20.65
C CYS A 481 6.12 -13.12 20.78
N GLY A 482 5.99 -14.31 20.21
CA GLY A 482 7.05 -15.32 20.28
C GLY A 482 6.59 -16.75 20.05
N GLU A 483 7.55 -17.68 20.10
CA GLU A 483 7.31 -19.12 19.90
C GLU A 483 6.62 -19.43 18.56
N ASN A 484 6.79 -18.56 17.56
CA ASN A 484 6.17 -18.71 16.24
C ASN A 484 7.02 -19.62 15.35
N LEU A 485 6.39 -20.32 14.40
CA LEU A 485 7.07 -21.21 13.47
C LEU A 485 6.74 -20.81 12.03
N ILE A 486 7.75 -20.36 11.28
CA ILE A 486 7.66 -20.09 9.84
C ILE A 486 8.50 -21.14 9.11
N GLU A 487 7.86 -22.20 8.63
CA GLU A 487 8.56 -23.41 8.17
C GLU A 487 8.14 -23.87 6.77
N ARG A 488 9.12 -24.16 5.90
CA ARG A 488 8.89 -24.84 4.61
C ARG A 488 7.83 -24.17 3.75
N ASN A 489 7.75 -22.85 3.78
CA ASN A 489 6.93 -22.09 2.85
C ASN A 489 7.69 -21.87 1.55
N HIS A 490 6.96 -21.85 0.44
CA HIS A 490 7.48 -21.51 -0.88
C HIS A 490 6.92 -20.13 -1.28
N VAL A 491 7.77 -19.11 -1.23
CA VAL A 491 7.37 -17.71 -1.46
C VAL A 491 8.15 -17.16 -2.64
N HIS A 492 7.45 -16.78 -3.71
CA HIS A 492 8.13 -16.31 -4.91
C HIS A 492 7.30 -15.31 -5.72
N HIS A 493 7.93 -14.51 -6.58
CA HIS A 493 7.22 -13.48 -7.36
C HIS A 493 6.39 -12.56 -6.46
N ILE A 494 6.98 -12.16 -5.34
CA ILE A 494 6.41 -11.18 -4.42
C ILE A 494 7.07 -9.81 -4.66
N MET A 495 6.52 -8.78 -4.03
CA MET A 495 6.99 -7.39 -4.18
C MET A 495 7.09 -6.90 -5.62
N GLN A 496 6.11 -7.31 -6.44
CA GLN A 496 6.06 -7.02 -7.88
C GLN A 496 5.65 -5.57 -8.20
N LEU A 497 5.37 -4.74 -7.19
CA LEU A 497 5.00 -3.34 -7.39
C LEU A 497 5.72 -2.40 -6.43
N VAL A 498 5.53 -2.58 -5.12
CA VAL A 498 6.16 -1.76 -4.07
C VAL A 498 7.37 -2.48 -3.47
N GLN A 499 8.20 -1.76 -2.73
CA GLN A 499 9.51 -2.23 -2.24
C GLN A 499 9.61 -2.19 -0.70
N ASP A 500 10.81 -2.40 -0.14
CA ASP A 500 11.10 -2.31 1.31
C ASP A 500 10.23 -3.29 2.13
N GLY A 501 10.51 -4.56 1.84
CA GLY A 501 9.79 -5.72 2.32
C GLY A 501 10.57 -6.98 1.97
N GLY A 502 10.07 -8.14 2.37
CA GLY A 502 10.68 -9.43 2.04
C GLY A 502 9.68 -10.50 1.66
N ALA A 503 10.20 -11.61 1.14
CA ALA A 503 9.43 -12.85 1.04
C ALA A 503 8.99 -13.32 2.43
N ILE A 504 9.89 -13.24 3.41
CA ILE A 504 9.59 -13.28 4.84
C ILE A 504 10.13 -12.00 5.49
N TYR A 505 9.24 -11.27 6.15
CA TYR A 505 9.52 -10.03 6.87
C TYR A 505 9.17 -10.20 8.35
N THR A 506 10.02 -9.69 9.24
CA THR A 506 9.74 -9.70 10.69
C THR A 506 9.94 -8.35 11.35
N LEU A 507 9.22 -8.13 12.45
CA LEU A 507 9.28 -6.90 13.23
C LEU A 507 9.21 -7.20 14.74
N GLY A 508 9.99 -6.46 15.53
CA GLY A 508 10.00 -6.55 16.99
C GLY A 508 10.55 -7.86 17.58
N ARG A 509 10.72 -7.88 18.91
CA ARG A 509 11.29 -9.02 19.65
C ARG A 509 10.31 -10.19 19.75
N GLN A 510 10.72 -11.39 19.34
CA GLN A 510 9.86 -12.59 19.33
C GLN A 510 10.62 -13.86 19.78
N PRO A 511 10.92 -13.99 21.09
CA PRO A 511 11.74 -15.10 21.60
C PRO A 511 11.15 -16.47 21.26
N GLY A 512 12.03 -17.43 20.91
CA GLY A 512 11.64 -18.80 20.60
C GLY A 512 11.02 -18.98 19.21
N THR A 513 11.01 -17.92 18.39
CA THR A 513 10.53 -18.01 17.00
C THR A 513 11.55 -18.75 16.13
N VAL A 514 11.06 -19.60 15.24
CA VAL A 514 11.87 -20.42 14.32
C VAL A 514 11.48 -20.10 12.88
N ILE A 515 12.46 -19.78 12.05
CA ILE A 515 12.32 -19.53 10.61
C ILE A 515 13.19 -20.54 9.88
N ARG A 516 12.59 -21.58 9.29
CA ARG A 516 13.38 -22.66 8.69
C ARG A 516 12.87 -23.31 7.43
N GLY A 517 13.79 -23.79 6.59
CA GLY A 517 13.48 -24.60 5.42
C GLY A 517 12.64 -23.90 4.35
N ASN A 518 12.52 -22.56 4.39
CA ASN A 518 11.70 -21.82 3.43
C ASN A 518 12.44 -21.65 2.09
N LEU A 519 11.70 -21.63 0.99
CA LEU A 519 12.20 -21.43 -0.37
C LEU A 519 11.72 -20.07 -0.90
N LEU A 520 12.64 -19.12 -1.07
CA LEU A 520 12.37 -17.71 -1.32
C LEU A 520 13.04 -17.24 -2.62
N HIS A 521 12.28 -16.88 -3.66
CA HIS A 521 12.93 -16.48 -4.93
C HIS A 521 12.10 -15.63 -5.88
N ASP A 522 12.75 -15.20 -6.97
CA ASP A 522 12.16 -14.46 -8.09
C ASP A 522 11.40 -13.20 -7.65
N SER A 523 12.01 -12.42 -6.77
CA SER A 523 11.46 -11.14 -6.30
C SER A 523 12.32 -10.01 -6.83
N VAL A 524 11.92 -9.48 -7.99
CA VAL A 524 12.66 -8.47 -8.76
C VAL A 524 11.99 -7.10 -8.64
N PRO A 525 12.73 -5.98 -8.75
CA PRO A 525 12.15 -4.65 -8.59
C PRO A 525 11.19 -4.35 -9.74
N SER A 526 10.06 -3.74 -9.40
CA SER A 526 9.22 -3.11 -10.40
C SER A 526 9.95 -1.88 -10.98
N GLN A 527 9.62 -1.50 -12.21
CA GLN A 527 10.11 -0.24 -12.81
C GLN A 527 9.67 1.02 -12.03
N PHE A 528 8.73 0.88 -11.09
CA PHE A 528 8.20 1.96 -10.28
C PHE A 528 8.81 2.00 -8.88
N ALA A 529 9.71 1.07 -8.52
CA ALA A 529 10.37 1.07 -7.22
C ALA A 529 11.42 2.18 -7.14
N CYS A 530 11.50 2.92 -6.02
CA CYS A 530 12.52 3.95 -5.82
C CYS A 530 13.94 3.39 -5.56
N SER A 531 14.08 2.10 -5.25
CA SER A 531 15.37 1.41 -5.06
C SER A 531 15.23 -0.10 -5.32
N PRO A 532 16.33 -0.86 -5.42
CA PRO A 532 16.25 -2.32 -5.31
C PRO A 532 16.02 -2.68 -3.84
N GLY A 533 14.76 -2.92 -3.44
CA GLY A 533 14.38 -3.14 -2.03
C GLY A 533 13.67 -4.48 -1.77
N GLN A 534 13.72 -5.42 -2.73
CA GLN A 534 13.07 -6.72 -2.66
C GLN A 534 13.98 -7.75 -2.00
N CYS A 535 13.67 -8.12 -0.76
CA CYS A 535 14.48 -9.03 0.05
C CYS A 535 13.89 -10.47 0.04
N GLY A 536 14.72 -11.48 0.31
CA GLY A 536 14.21 -12.81 0.68
C GLY A 536 13.84 -12.86 2.17
N LEU A 537 14.86 -12.90 3.03
CA LEU A 537 14.71 -12.73 4.49
C LEU A 537 15.00 -11.28 4.89
N TYR A 538 14.04 -10.61 5.53
CA TYR A 538 14.18 -9.24 6.01
C TYR A 538 13.75 -9.12 7.47
N PHE A 539 14.73 -8.92 8.35
CA PHE A 539 14.54 -8.64 9.76
C PHE A 539 14.59 -7.13 9.98
N ASP A 540 13.42 -6.53 10.16
CA ASP A 540 13.28 -5.08 10.36
C ASP A 540 13.31 -4.72 11.86
N GLU A 541 13.15 -3.44 12.17
CA GLU A 541 13.40 -2.82 13.48
C GLU A 541 12.93 -3.66 14.68
N GLY A 542 13.86 -3.94 15.60
CA GLY A 542 13.59 -4.69 16.83
C GLY A 542 13.51 -6.20 16.68
N SER A 543 13.62 -6.75 15.47
CA SER A 543 13.69 -8.20 15.25
C SER A 543 14.81 -8.83 16.09
N THR A 544 14.46 -9.77 16.98
CA THR A 544 15.41 -10.41 17.91
C THR A 544 14.86 -11.74 18.43
N GLY A 545 15.77 -12.71 18.66
CA GLY A 545 15.46 -13.96 19.37
C GLY A 545 14.97 -15.10 18.48
N PHE A 546 15.45 -15.14 17.23
CA PHE A 546 15.04 -16.14 16.23
C PHE A 546 16.08 -17.25 16.08
N LEU A 547 15.62 -18.48 15.84
CA LEU A 547 16.42 -19.52 15.19
C LEU A 547 16.17 -19.44 13.68
N VAL A 548 17.24 -19.33 12.88
CA VAL A 548 17.17 -19.20 11.42
C VAL A 548 18.07 -20.23 10.75
N GLU A 549 17.47 -21.25 10.14
CA GLU A 549 18.22 -22.39 9.56
C GLU A 549 17.55 -22.97 8.30
N ASP A 550 18.34 -23.56 7.41
CA ASP A 550 17.95 -24.26 6.20
C ASP A 550 17.08 -23.45 5.21
N ASN A 551 17.02 -22.13 5.31
CA ASN A 551 16.31 -21.31 4.34
C ASN A 551 17.13 -21.18 3.06
N ILE A 552 16.45 -21.16 1.92
CA ILE A 552 17.03 -21.00 0.60
C ILE A 552 16.51 -19.68 0.03
N GLN A 553 17.42 -18.79 -0.38
CA GLN A 553 17.04 -17.61 -1.16
C GLN A 553 17.90 -17.46 -2.41
N TYR A 554 17.30 -17.12 -3.54
CA TYR A 554 18.00 -16.78 -4.78
C TYR A 554 17.13 -15.89 -5.67
N ASN A 555 17.75 -15.20 -6.64
CA ASN A 555 17.04 -14.29 -7.56
C ASN A 555 16.11 -13.28 -6.85
N VAL A 556 16.60 -12.69 -5.77
CA VAL A 556 15.98 -11.54 -5.09
C VAL A 556 16.82 -10.30 -5.35
N ALA A 557 16.17 -9.15 -5.54
CA ALA A 557 16.84 -7.94 -6.02
C ALA A 557 17.84 -7.35 -5.04
N TYR A 558 17.48 -7.34 -3.76
CA TYR A 558 18.29 -6.76 -2.71
C TYR A 558 19.03 -7.87 -1.96
N THR A 559 20.35 -7.80 -1.99
CA THR A 559 21.28 -8.65 -1.23
C THR A 559 20.94 -10.16 -1.24
N PRO A 560 20.89 -10.83 -2.40
CA PRO A 560 20.50 -12.25 -2.47
C PRO A 560 21.40 -13.21 -1.68
N ARG A 561 22.60 -12.76 -1.27
CA ARG A 561 23.57 -13.56 -0.51
C ARG A 561 23.54 -13.30 1.01
N GLU A 562 22.65 -12.44 1.48
CA GLU A 562 22.62 -12.00 2.88
C GLU A 562 21.19 -11.95 3.42
N ILE A 563 21.05 -12.09 4.74
CA ILE A 563 19.82 -11.75 5.45
C ILE A 563 19.87 -10.25 5.72
N VAL A 564 18.77 -9.55 5.43
CA VAL A 564 18.71 -8.11 5.65
C VAL A 564 18.38 -7.83 7.10
N HIS A 565 19.18 -6.99 7.74
CA HIS A 565 19.01 -6.54 9.11
C HIS A 565 18.86 -5.00 9.12
N ASN A 566 17.71 -4.49 9.56
CA ASN A 566 17.49 -3.06 9.76
C ASN A 566 17.26 -2.76 11.25
N LYS A 567 18.16 -1.96 11.85
CA LYS A 567 18.20 -1.68 13.31
C LYS A 567 18.19 -2.94 14.19
N ASN A 568 18.88 -3.97 13.71
CA ASN A 568 19.27 -5.18 14.44
C ASN A 568 20.51 -5.75 13.73
N THR A 569 21.06 -6.85 14.21
CA THR A 569 22.26 -7.49 13.67
C THR A 569 22.13 -9.01 13.70
N ALA A 570 23.02 -9.71 12.98
CA ALA A 570 23.10 -11.16 13.03
C ALA A 570 23.30 -11.73 14.46
N LYS A 571 23.88 -10.96 15.39
CA LYS A 571 24.11 -11.39 16.78
C LYS A 571 22.84 -11.48 17.62
N ASP A 572 21.76 -10.86 17.14
CA ASP A 572 20.45 -10.85 17.82
C ASP A 572 19.67 -12.16 17.56
N HIS A 573 20.25 -13.09 16.81
CA HIS A 573 19.62 -14.33 16.34
C HIS A 573 20.59 -15.53 16.41
N ASP A 574 20.05 -16.75 16.53
CA ASP A 574 20.77 -18.01 16.28
C ASP A 574 20.65 -18.33 14.78
N ILE A 575 21.59 -17.82 13.98
CA ILE A 575 21.64 -18.06 12.53
C ILE A 575 22.58 -19.23 12.27
N ARG A 576 22.04 -20.29 11.66
CA ARG A 576 22.80 -21.49 11.28
C ARG A 576 22.91 -21.58 9.76
N THR A 577 23.10 -22.79 9.24
CA THR A 577 23.21 -23.05 7.80
C THR A 577 22.02 -22.48 7.07
N ASN A 578 22.24 -21.55 6.13
CA ASN A 578 21.24 -21.06 5.19
C ASN A 578 21.90 -20.99 3.80
N TYR A 579 21.13 -21.21 2.74
CA TYR A 579 21.61 -21.30 1.37
C TYR A 579 21.24 -20.02 0.61
N LEU A 580 22.09 -19.00 0.74
CA LEU A 580 21.82 -17.65 0.22
C LEU A 580 22.56 -17.40 -1.10
N GLY A 581 21.82 -17.04 -2.14
CA GLY A 581 22.33 -16.67 -3.45
C GLY A 581 22.85 -17.86 -4.28
N VAL A 582 22.48 -19.09 -3.92
CA VAL A 582 22.86 -20.31 -4.66
C VAL A 582 21.85 -20.53 -5.79
N SER A 583 22.32 -20.50 -7.04
CA SER A 583 21.46 -20.74 -8.21
C SER A 583 20.87 -22.16 -8.22
N PRO A 584 19.61 -22.36 -8.64
CA PRO A 584 19.00 -23.69 -8.81
C PRO A 584 19.77 -24.65 -9.73
N ASP A 585 20.56 -24.11 -10.65
CA ASP A 585 21.38 -24.89 -11.59
C ASP A 585 22.75 -25.27 -11.01
N ALA A 586 23.13 -24.70 -9.87
CA ALA A 586 24.41 -25.00 -9.23
C ALA A 586 24.42 -26.44 -8.66
N ALA A 587 25.57 -27.10 -8.75
CA ALA A 587 25.74 -28.46 -8.23
C ALA A 587 25.53 -28.54 -6.70
N ASN A 588 25.83 -27.46 -5.98
CA ASN A 588 25.67 -27.34 -4.53
C ASN A 588 24.29 -26.79 -4.11
N PHE A 589 23.32 -26.64 -5.03
CA PHE A 589 21.98 -26.23 -4.65
C PHE A 589 21.32 -27.33 -3.77
N PRO A 590 20.73 -26.97 -2.62
CA PRO A 590 20.20 -27.94 -1.65
C PRO A 590 18.83 -28.49 -2.09
N ARG A 591 18.83 -29.33 -3.13
CA ARG A 591 17.60 -29.86 -3.79
C ARG A 591 16.66 -30.57 -2.82
N GLU A 592 17.19 -31.31 -1.85
CA GLU A 592 16.37 -32.02 -0.86
C GLU A 592 15.66 -31.08 0.11
N VAL A 593 16.30 -29.98 0.51
CA VAL A 593 15.66 -28.96 1.35
C VAL A 593 14.60 -28.22 0.52
N ALA A 594 14.93 -27.85 -0.71
CA ALA A 594 14.01 -27.16 -1.62
C ALA A 594 12.74 -27.97 -1.92
N SER A 595 12.85 -29.29 -2.09
CA SER A 595 11.70 -30.15 -2.45
C SER A 595 10.66 -30.32 -1.33
N ARG A 596 11.02 -29.96 -0.09
CA ARG A 596 10.14 -30.02 1.08
C ARG A 596 9.35 -28.72 1.29
N ALA A 597 9.68 -27.65 0.57
CA ALA A 597 9.02 -26.35 0.70
C ALA A 597 7.74 -26.27 -0.16
N GLY A 598 6.76 -25.53 0.33
CA GLY A 598 5.47 -25.32 -0.33
C GLY A 598 4.44 -26.39 0.00
N VAL A 599 3.34 -26.36 -0.76
CA VAL A 599 2.17 -27.20 -0.54
C VAL A 599 2.47 -28.68 -0.79
N GLU A 600 2.17 -29.50 0.20
CA GLU A 600 2.30 -30.95 0.13
C GLU A 600 1.33 -31.54 -0.91
N SER A 601 1.70 -32.69 -1.49
CA SER A 601 0.95 -33.30 -2.59
C SER A 601 -0.54 -33.52 -2.28
N ALA A 602 -0.88 -33.87 -1.04
CA ALA A 602 -2.26 -34.09 -0.60
C ALA A 602 -3.16 -32.84 -0.65
N TYR A 603 -2.58 -31.63 -0.69
CA TYR A 603 -3.30 -30.35 -0.66
C TYR A 603 -3.17 -29.55 -1.97
N ARG A 604 -2.56 -30.13 -3.01
CA ARG A 604 -2.47 -29.47 -4.32
C ARG A 604 -3.84 -29.38 -4.98
N TRP A 605 -4.11 -28.22 -5.58
CA TRP A 605 -5.35 -27.94 -6.28
C TRP A 605 -5.19 -28.15 -7.78
N GLU A 606 -5.83 -29.19 -8.35
CA GLU A 606 -5.92 -29.39 -9.80
C GLU A 606 -6.54 -28.17 -10.52
N LEU A 607 -7.41 -27.48 -9.80
CA LEU A 607 -8.09 -26.29 -10.27
C LEU A 607 -7.11 -25.14 -10.60
N LEU A 608 -5.93 -25.12 -9.98
CA LEU A 608 -4.91 -24.09 -10.19
C LEU A 608 -4.41 -24.05 -11.64
N ASP A 609 -4.29 -25.21 -12.31
CA ASP A 609 -3.80 -25.30 -13.69
C ASP A 609 -4.75 -24.67 -14.70
N ARG A 610 -6.02 -24.51 -14.31
CA ARG A 610 -7.07 -23.87 -15.10
C ARG A 610 -7.30 -22.41 -14.71
N LEU A 611 -6.68 -21.92 -13.63
CA LEU A 611 -6.86 -20.55 -13.16
C LEU A 611 -6.21 -19.58 -14.15
N ARG A 612 -7.03 -18.69 -14.72
CA ARG A 612 -6.60 -17.64 -15.65
C ARG A 612 -7.17 -16.31 -15.19
N LEU A 613 -6.35 -15.56 -14.47
CA LEU A 613 -6.70 -14.22 -14.00
C LEU A 613 -6.26 -13.17 -15.01
N LEU A 614 -7.07 -12.13 -15.16
CA LEU A 614 -6.63 -10.96 -15.91
C LEU A 614 -5.50 -10.26 -15.14
N PRO A 615 -4.40 -9.87 -15.81
CA PRO A 615 -3.33 -9.13 -15.15
C PRO A 615 -3.85 -7.79 -14.63
N ASP A 616 -3.35 -7.35 -13.47
CA ASP A 616 -3.64 -6.01 -12.98
C ASP A 616 -3.04 -4.98 -13.97
N PRO A 617 -3.84 -4.03 -14.50
CA PRO A 617 -3.37 -3.05 -15.46
C PRO A 617 -2.14 -2.26 -14.99
N VAL A 618 -1.95 -2.07 -13.68
CA VAL A 618 -0.83 -1.28 -13.13
C VAL A 618 0.53 -1.84 -13.55
N HIS A 619 0.68 -3.17 -13.59
CA HIS A 619 1.95 -3.81 -13.95
C HIS A 619 2.31 -3.63 -15.43
N ALA A 620 1.32 -3.35 -16.29
CA ALA A 620 1.54 -3.09 -17.71
C ALA A 620 1.78 -1.61 -18.04
N MET A 621 1.58 -0.71 -17.08
CA MET A 621 1.84 0.72 -17.27
C MET A 621 3.34 0.96 -17.53
N GLN A 622 3.66 2.08 -18.16
CA GLN A 622 5.04 2.45 -18.49
C GLN A 622 5.44 3.67 -17.69
N TRP A 623 6.62 3.64 -17.08
CA TRP A 623 7.19 4.81 -16.44
C TRP A 623 7.46 5.90 -17.49
N PRO A 624 6.96 7.13 -17.30
CA PRO A 624 7.16 8.19 -18.28
C PRO A 624 8.61 8.69 -18.29
N THR A 625 9.07 9.17 -19.44
CA THR A 625 10.30 9.97 -19.49
C THR A 625 10.03 11.31 -18.83
N LEU A 626 10.78 11.62 -17.77
CA LEU A 626 10.61 12.84 -17.00
C LEU A 626 11.49 13.96 -17.57
N PRO A 627 10.95 15.18 -17.79
CA PRO A 627 11.77 16.32 -18.13
C PRO A 627 12.70 16.67 -16.95
N PRO A 628 13.86 17.31 -17.19
CA PRO A 628 14.67 17.81 -16.10
C PRO A 628 13.89 18.81 -15.25
N LEU A 629 14.40 19.06 -14.05
CA LEU A 629 13.83 20.08 -13.17
C LEU A 629 13.96 21.47 -13.82
N PRO A 630 12.92 22.32 -13.77
CA PRO A 630 13.02 23.68 -14.26
C PRO A 630 14.10 24.44 -13.50
N LYS A 631 15.08 24.97 -14.24
CA LYS A 631 16.11 25.85 -13.69
C LYS A 631 15.57 27.26 -13.39
N SER A 632 14.53 27.68 -14.12
CA SER A 632 13.84 28.95 -13.90
C SER A 632 12.63 28.78 -12.99
N PHE A 633 12.35 29.78 -12.15
CA PHE A 633 11.17 29.78 -11.27
C PHE A 633 10.74 31.19 -10.90
N THR A 634 9.47 31.33 -10.48
CA THR A 634 8.93 32.54 -9.86
C THR A 634 8.05 32.12 -8.69
N LEU A 635 8.22 32.80 -7.55
CA LEU A 635 7.53 32.53 -6.30
C LEU A 635 6.99 33.85 -5.74
N ASP A 636 5.67 33.94 -5.65
CA ASP A 636 4.90 34.98 -4.96
C ASP A 636 4.43 34.54 -3.56
N PHE A 637 4.72 33.28 -3.19
CA PHE A 637 4.40 32.66 -1.90
C PHE A 637 2.90 32.48 -1.58
N GLU A 638 1.99 32.81 -2.49
CA GLU A 638 0.55 32.77 -2.24
C GLU A 638 0.02 31.33 -2.06
N ASP A 639 0.60 30.37 -2.78
CA ASP A 639 0.24 28.94 -2.68
C ASP A 639 0.97 28.19 -1.55
N VAL A 640 1.80 28.89 -0.77
CA VAL A 640 2.57 28.30 0.34
C VAL A 640 1.83 28.56 1.66
N PRO A 641 1.52 27.54 2.47
CA PRO A 641 0.88 27.75 3.77
C PRO A 641 1.74 28.57 4.73
N VAL A 642 1.09 29.36 5.59
CA VAL A 642 1.78 30.15 6.64
C VAL A 642 2.62 29.24 7.53
N GLY A 643 3.86 29.65 7.78
CA GLY A 643 4.87 28.93 8.52
C GLY A 643 5.73 27.99 7.67
N PHE A 644 5.34 27.67 6.43
CA PHE A 644 6.09 26.71 5.60
C PHE A 644 7.08 27.40 4.66
N CYS A 645 8.02 26.60 4.12
CA CYS A 645 8.98 27.06 3.13
C CYS A 645 8.44 26.85 1.72
N PRO A 646 8.80 27.71 0.76
CA PRO A 646 8.50 27.47 -0.66
C PRO A 646 9.11 26.15 -1.14
N ARG A 647 8.51 25.55 -2.17
CA ARG A 647 8.97 24.28 -2.75
C ARG A 647 10.45 24.31 -3.12
N ARG A 648 11.17 23.21 -2.83
CA ARG A 648 12.60 22.99 -3.04
C ARG A 648 13.54 23.85 -2.17
N PHE A 649 13.01 24.63 -1.24
CA PHE A 649 13.82 25.35 -0.26
C PHE A 649 13.78 24.64 1.09
N ALA A 650 14.93 24.62 1.75
CA ALA A 650 15.10 24.05 3.09
C ALA A 650 15.54 25.13 4.08
N ALA A 651 14.77 25.30 5.17
CA ALA A 651 15.17 26.12 6.30
C ALA A 651 16.10 25.35 7.25
N ASN A 652 17.14 26.05 7.71
CA ASN A 652 18.20 25.53 8.57
C ASN A 652 18.45 26.47 9.74
N GLY A 653 18.95 25.93 10.85
CA GLY A 653 19.26 26.74 12.04
C GLY A 653 18.04 27.29 12.78
N VAL A 654 16.84 26.78 12.48
CA VAL A 654 15.58 27.19 13.12
C VAL A 654 15.44 26.57 14.51
N SER A 655 15.25 27.38 15.55
CA SER A 655 15.11 26.93 16.95
C SER A 655 14.37 27.99 17.76
N GLY A 656 13.60 27.60 18.79
CA GLY A 656 12.96 28.54 19.71
C GLY A 656 12.23 29.69 19.00
N LYS A 657 12.85 30.90 19.03
CA LYS A 657 12.35 32.13 18.40
C LYS A 657 12.84 32.35 16.95
N ALA A 658 13.95 31.74 16.54
CA ALA A 658 14.46 31.81 15.17
C ALA A 658 13.63 30.95 14.22
N SER A 659 13.13 31.54 13.13
CA SER A 659 12.23 30.87 12.18
C SER A 659 12.41 31.38 10.76
N ILE A 660 12.11 30.52 9.79
CA ILE A 660 11.96 30.89 8.39
C ILE A 660 10.67 30.25 7.88
N GLY A 661 9.80 31.04 7.29
CA GLY A 661 8.55 30.54 6.71
C GLY A 661 7.68 31.65 6.17
N VAL A 662 6.72 31.30 5.33
CA VAL A 662 5.77 32.25 4.75
C VAL A 662 4.88 32.84 5.85
N SER A 663 4.58 34.13 5.76
CA SER A 663 3.78 34.88 6.73
C SER A 663 2.77 35.79 6.03
N GLU A 664 1.75 36.23 6.76
CA GLU A 664 0.79 37.24 6.31
C GLU A 664 1.01 38.61 7.01
N ASP A 665 2.20 38.84 7.58
CA ASP A 665 2.52 40.09 8.30
C ASP A 665 2.58 41.30 7.36
N THR A 666 3.18 41.11 6.18
CA THR A 666 3.36 42.11 5.12
C THR A 666 3.65 41.37 3.82
N ALA A 667 3.33 41.99 2.68
CA ALA A 667 3.73 41.54 1.35
C ALA A 667 4.03 42.76 0.46
N LYS A 668 4.77 42.57 -0.63
CA LYS A 668 4.94 43.59 -1.67
C LYS A 668 3.77 43.53 -2.63
N LEU A 669 3.36 42.32 -3.02
CA LEU A 669 2.15 42.02 -3.80
C LEU A 669 1.37 40.92 -3.10
N GLY A 670 0.06 40.83 -3.32
CA GLY A 670 -0.75 39.77 -2.70
C GLY A 670 -0.88 39.94 -1.19
N ARG A 671 -0.79 38.82 -0.46
CA ARG A 671 -1.00 38.73 0.99
C ARG A 671 0.15 38.09 1.75
N ARG A 672 1.02 37.35 1.07
CA ARG A 672 2.03 36.51 1.69
C ARG A 672 3.44 36.92 1.30
N SER A 673 4.37 36.81 2.24
CA SER A 673 5.81 36.92 1.95
C SER A 673 6.61 35.97 2.84
N LEU A 674 7.82 35.64 2.42
CA LEU A 674 8.73 34.82 3.19
C LEU A 674 9.35 35.64 4.32
N LYS A 675 9.14 35.22 5.57
CA LYS A 675 9.68 35.87 6.77
C LYS A 675 10.89 35.12 7.29
N PHE A 676 11.93 35.88 7.62
CA PHE A 676 13.09 35.45 8.40
C PHE A 676 13.02 36.11 9.77
N VAL A 677 13.13 35.31 10.82
CA VAL A 677 13.28 35.77 12.20
C VAL A 677 14.62 35.27 12.71
N ASP A 678 15.54 36.20 12.94
CA ASP A 678 16.86 35.95 13.50
C ASP A 678 16.82 35.98 15.04
N GLN A 679 17.79 35.31 15.66
CA GLN A 679 17.96 35.31 17.09
C GLN A 679 19.46 35.32 17.43
N LYS A 680 19.83 36.13 18.40
CA LYS A 680 21.18 36.11 18.96
C LYS A 680 21.50 34.75 19.62
N GLY A 681 22.71 34.25 19.37
CA GLY A 681 23.26 33.10 20.09
C GLY A 681 22.85 31.74 19.51
N LEU A 682 22.44 31.70 18.24
CA LEU A 682 22.27 30.42 17.54
C LEU A 682 23.64 29.71 17.39
N PRO A 683 23.66 28.37 17.24
CA PRO A 683 24.91 27.61 17.27
C PRO A 683 25.94 27.95 16.18
N ARG A 684 25.52 28.65 15.13
CA ARG A 684 26.39 29.11 14.04
C ARG A 684 25.99 30.51 13.62
N ILE A 685 26.97 31.32 13.26
CA ILE A 685 26.81 32.73 12.86
C ILE A 685 26.01 32.95 11.57
N PHE A 686 25.66 31.89 10.85
CA PHE A 686 24.91 31.98 9.59
C PHE A 686 23.51 31.38 9.73
N TYR A 687 23.07 31.13 10.97
CA TYR A 687 21.73 30.66 11.25
C TYR A 687 20.80 31.81 11.66
N PRO A 688 19.50 31.72 11.31
CA PRO A 688 18.90 30.74 10.42
C PRO A 688 19.20 31.05 8.94
N TYR A 689 19.22 30.03 8.08
CA TYR A 689 19.32 30.23 6.63
C TYR A 689 18.33 29.38 5.83
N LEU A 690 17.88 29.91 4.70
CA LEU A 690 17.12 29.22 3.68
C LEU A 690 18.05 28.82 2.53
N SER A 691 17.96 27.59 2.06
CA SER A 691 18.79 27.11 0.95
C SER A 691 18.00 26.35 -0.10
N ARG A 692 18.37 26.55 -1.37
CA ARG A 692 18.00 25.69 -2.50
C ARG A 692 19.28 25.20 -3.19
N MET A 693 19.42 23.89 -3.37
CA MET A 693 20.70 23.25 -3.76
C MET A 693 20.61 22.44 -5.07
N ASP A 694 19.50 22.54 -5.79
CA ASP A 694 19.21 21.77 -7.01
C ASP A 694 19.29 22.61 -8.29
N MET A 695 20.01 23.74 -8.27
CA MET A 695 20.03 24.69 -9.39
C MET A 695 20.76 24.19 -10.65
N ASP A 696 21.91 23.53 -10.45
CA ASP A 696 22.81 22.96 -11.47
C ASP A 696 22.91 23.76 -12.81
N VAL A 697 23.06 25.08 -12.73
CA VAL A 697 23.26 25.94 -13.91
C VAL A 697 24.75 26.00 -14.23
N ARG A 698 25.14 25.50 -15.39
CA ARG A 698 26.56 25.37 -15.78
C ARG A 698 26.99 26.30 -16.90
N GLU A 699 26.03 26.89 -17.60
CA GLU A 699 26.27 27.77 -18.74
C GLU A 699 25.15 28.79 -18.86
N GLY A 700 25.50 29.95 -19.42
CA GLY A 700 24.55 30.96 -19.86
C GLY A 700 24.33 32.11 -18.85
N PRO A 701 23.58 33.15 -19.29
CA PRO A 701 23.22 34.26 -18.43
C PRO A 701 22.11 33.87 -17.46
N VAL A 702 22.23 34.38 -16.24
CA VAL A 702 21.26 34.20 -15.16
C VAL A 702 20.83 35.56 -14.66
N GLU A 703 19.51 35.75 -14.56
CA GLU A 703 18.89 36.89 -13.92
C GLU A 703 18.15 36.42 -12.67
N PHE A 704 18.49 37.00 -11.53
CA PHE A 704 17.92 36.67 -10.23
C PHE A 704 17.38 37.94 -9.56
N SER A 705 16.15 37.91 -9.08
CA SER A 705 15.53 39.08 -8.47
C SER A 705 14.58 38.73 -7.33
N PHE A 706 14.42 39.68 -6.42
CA PHE A 706 13.53 39.57 -5.27
C PHE A 706 13.23 40.96 -4.71
N ASP A 707 12.10 41.10 -4.04
CA ASP A 707 11.82 42.24 -3.17
C ASP A 707 12.24 41.92 -1.75
N LEU A 708 12.84 42.88 -1.05
CA LEU A 708 13.27 42.74 0.34
C LEU A 708 12.80 43.93 1.18
N LYS A 709 12.34 43.63 2.39
CA LYS A 709 11.98 44.62 3.41
C LYS A 709 12.52 44.19 4.76
N GLN A 710 13.36 45.02 5.38
CA GLN A 710 13.71 44.87 6.79
C GLN A 710 12.54 45.37 7.64
N ASP A 711 12.27 44.73 8.77
CA ASP A 711 11.22 45.21 9.67
C ASP A 711 11.52 46.63 10.17
N LYS A 712 10.45 47.42 10.36
CA LYS A 712 10.59 48.82 10.76
C LYS A 712 11.09 48.98 12.20
N SER A 713 10.65 48.11 13.09
CA SER A 713 10.92 48.17 14.54
C SER A 713 12.12 47.33 14.95
N LEU A 714 12.38 46.24 14.21
CA LEU A 714 13.45 45.30 14.48
C LEU A 714 14.17 44.90 13.17
N PRO A 715 14.90 45.84 12.54
CA PRO A 715 15.55 45.58 11.25
C PRO A 715 16.53 44.40 11.34
N GLY A 716 16.26 43.33 10.59
CA GLY A 716 17.13 42.15 10.57
C GLY A 716 18.25 42.24 9.53
N ARG A 717 19.28 41.43 9.71
CA ARG A 717 20.37 41.26 8.74
C ARG A 717 20.04 40.11 7.78
N LEU A 718 20.37 40.25 6.50
CA LEU A 718 20.22 39.16 5.53
C LEU A 718 21.31 39.19 4.48
N TRP A 719 22.02 38.08 4.31
CA TRP A 719 22.91 37.83 3.19
C TRP A 719 22.24 36.94 2.16
N VAL A 720 22.39 37.29 0.89
CA VAL A 720 21.96 36.49 -0.25
C VAL A 720 23.20 36.09 -1.04
N GLU A 721 23.48 34.79 -1.08
CA GLU A 721 24.68 34.24 -1.69
C GLU A 721 24.36 33.18 -2.73
N LEU A 722 24.99 33.33 -3.89
CA LEU A 722 24.95 32.36 -4.97
C LEU A 722 26.26 31.57 -4.96
N ARG A 723 26.16 30.25 -4.88
CA ARG A 723 27.29 29.36 -4.58
C ARG A 723 27.45 28.25 -5.61
N ASP A 724 28.69 27.82 -5.76
CA ASP A 724 29.14 26.70 -6.57
C ASP A 724 29.66 25.58 -5.66
N TYR A 725 28.98 24.45 -5.62
CA TYR A 725 29.35 23.24 -4.89
C TYR A 725 29.86 22.13 -5.84
N SER A 726 30.24 22.48 -7.07
CA SER A 726 30.61 21.49 -8.10
C SER A 726 32.04 20.97 -8.00
N ASP A 727 32.83 21.46 -7.05
CA ASP A 727 34.17 20.96 -6.79
C ASP A 727 34.13 19.50 -6.33
N LYS A 728 34.65 18.61 -7.18
CA LYS A 728 34.69 17.17 -6.94
C LYS A 728 35.86 16.75 -6.05
N ASP A 729 36.90 17.58 -5.97
CA ASP A 729 38.15 17.28 -5.27
C ASP A 729 38.09 17.70 -3.79
N ALA A 730 37.13 18.56 -3.43
CA ALA A 730 36.85 18.96 -2.05
C ALA A 730 35.35 18.88 -1.69
N PRO A 731 34.76 17.67 -1.58
CA PRO A 731 33.34 17.49 -1.26
C PRO A 731 32.91 18.27 -0.01
N GLY A 732 31.93 19.16 -0.15
CA GLY A 732 31.42 20.01 0.93
C GLY A 732 32.02 21.42 0.98
N SER A 733 33.05 21.70 0.19
CA SER A 733 33.52 23.07 -0.07
C SER A 733 32.65 23.76 -1.11
N TYR A 734 32.69 25.10 -1.14
CA TYR A 734 31.98 25.88 -2.15
C TYR A 734 32.78 27.13 -2.56
N TYR A 735 32.53 27.58 -3.79
CA TYR A 735 32.97 28.88 -4.28
C TYR A 735 31.80 29.85 -4.24
N ALA A 736 31.99 31.01 -3.60
CA ALA A 736 31.00 32.06 -3.55
C ALA A 736 31.08 32.94 -4.81
N GLY A 737 29.95 33.10 -5.50
CA GLY A 737 29.78 33.98 -6.66
C GLY A 737 29.24 35.35 -6.24
N PRO A 738 28.12 35.81 -6.83
CA PRO A 738 27.40 37.00 -6.37
C PRO A 738 26.98 36.89 -4.88
N SER A 739 27.22 37.97 -4.13
CA SER A 739 26.89 38.07 -2.71
C SER A 739 26.47 39.50 -2.36
N VAL A 740 25.27 39.65 -1.80
CA VAL A 740 24.71 40.93 -1.33
C VAL A 740 24.25 40.80 0.11
N GLY A 741 24.60 41.79 0.94
CA GLY A 741 24.25 41.84 2.36
C GLY A 741 23.37 43.04 2.69
N PHE A 742 22.36 42.85 3.51
CA PHE A 742 21.54 43.91 4.11
C PHE A 742 21.85 43.96 5.60
N LEU A 743 22.42 45.06 6.07
CA LEU A 743 22.78 45.26 7.49
C LEU A 743 21.64 45.95 8.24
N ALA A 744 21.58 45.77 9.57
CA ALA A 744 20.49 46.28 10.40
C ALA A 744 20.37 47.83 10.42
N ASP A 745 21.45 48.54 10.09
CA ASP A 745 21.47 49.99 9.93
C ASP A 745 21.03 50.46 8.52
N GLY A 746 20.54 49.53 7.69
CA GLY A 746 20.06 49.77 6.33
C GLY A 746 21.16 49.74 5.27
N GLN A 747 22.44 49.55 5.61
CA GLN A 747 23.49 49.48 4.59
C GLN A 747 23.30 48.25 3.70
N VAL A 748 23.36 48.46 2.37
CA VAL A 748 23.39 47.40 1.37
C VAL A 748 24.84 47.21 0.92
N MET A 749 25.34 46.00 1.07
CA MET A 749 26.75 45.63 0.92
C MET A 749 26.95 44.70 -0.28
N ILE A 750 28.05 44.87 -0.99
CA ILE A 750 28.58 43.96 -2.01
C ILE A 750 29.95 43.49 -1.51
N GLY A 751 30.03 42.28 -0.97
CA GLY A 751 31.20 41.84 -0.22
C GLY A 751 31.47 42.76 0.98
N LYS A 752 32.59 43.48 0.99
CA LYS A 752 32.97 44.43 2.06
C LYS A 752 32.64 45.89 1.73
N GLU A 753 32.13 46.17 0.54
CA GLU A 753 31.88 47.53 0.08
C GLU A 753 30.41 47.92 0.19
N ARG A 754 30.14 49.17 0.56
CA ARG A 754 28.79 49.72 0.57
C ARG A 754 28.34 50.09 -0.85
N LEU A 755 27.14 49.64 -1.23
CA LEU A 755 26.45 50.03 -2.46
C LEU A 755 25.54 51.24 -2.23
N THR A 756 24.62 51.13 -1.27
CA THR A 756 23.58 52.13 -0.97
C THR A 756 23.04 51.93 0.45
N THR A 757 21.98 52.65 0.82
CA THR A 757 21.22 52.46 2.07
C THR A 757 19.74 52.23 1.75
N ALA A 758 19.21 51.09 2.19
CA ALA A 758 17.79 50.74 2.10
C ALA A 758 17.07 51.15 3.40
N PRO A 759 15.94 51.88 3.33
CA PRO A 759 15.18 52.25 4.52
C PRO A 759 14.44 51.06 5.12
N ALA A 760 14.50 50.92 6.45
CA ALA A 760 13.74 49.92 7.18
C ALA A 760 12.22 50.18 7.08
N GLY A 761 11.42 49.11 6.99
CA GLY A 761 9.96 49.20 6.87
C GLY A 761 9.44 49.36 5.43
N GLU A 762 10.30 49.56 4.45
CA GLU A 762 9.93 49.73 3.05
C GLU A 762 10.56 48.65 2.15
N TRP A 763 9.93 48.42 0.99
CA TRP A 763 10.34 47.36 0.05
C TRP A 763 11.32 47.90 -0.98
N CYS A 764 12.46 47.24 -1.12
CA CYS A 764 13.44 47.48 -2.18
C CYS A 764 13.45 46.31 -3.16
N ARG A 765 13.59 46.58 -4.46
CA ARG A 765 13.72 45.54 -5.48
C ARG A 765 15.20 45.31 -5.78
N VAL A 766 15.65 44.07 -5.65
CA VAL A 766 17.02 43.64 -5.97
C VAL A 766 16.99 42.86 -7.28
N LEU A 767 17.94 43.16 -8.15
CA LEU A 767 18.16 42.47 -9.43
C LEU A 767 19.64 42.17 -9.59
N ILE A 768 19.98 40.90 -9.75
CA ILE A 768 21.33 40.38 -9.90
C ILE A 768 21.42 39.73 -11.29
N ARG A 769 22.42 40.11 -12.07
CA ARG A 769 22.72 39.48 -13.37
C ARG A 769 24.14 38.97 -13.38
N PHE A 770 24.33 37.74 -13.83
CA PHE A 770 25.65 37.13 -13.92
C PHE A 770 25.66 36.05 -15.00
N SER A 771 26.81 35.47 -15.30
CA SER A 771 26.93 34.41 -16.31
C SER A 771 27.93 33.34 -15.87
N VAL A 772 27.54 32.08 -16.06
CA VAL A 772 28.35 30.92 -15.72
C VAL A 772 28.76 30.16 -16.98
N GLY A 773 29.80 29.33 -16.89
CA GLY A 773 30.35 28.59 -18.03
C GLY A 773 31.71 29.09 -18.52
N ALA A 774 32.30 28.31 -19.44
CA ALA A 774 33.63 28.57 -19.98
C ALA A 774 33.68 29.89 -20.77
N GLY A 775 34.72 30.70 -20.56
CA GLY A 775 34.91 31.96 -21.28
C GLY A 775 34.03 33.12 -20.83
N GLN A 776 33.13 32.93 -19.87
CA GLN A 776 32.34 34.01 -19.29
C GLN A 776 33.19 34.93 -18.41
N LEU A 777 32.90 36.23 -18.47
CA LEU A 777 33.54 37.22 -17.59
C LEU A 777 33.19 36.89 -16.13
N LYS A 778 34.22 36.85 -15.27
CA LYS A 778 34.08 36.54 -13.84
C LYS A 778 33.57 37.74 -13.03
N GLN A 779 32.47 38.32 -13.50
CA GLN A 779 31.81 39.51 -12.93
C GLN A 779 30.30 39.35 -12.92
N TRP A 780 29.65 40.18 -12.12
CA TRP A 780 28.21 40.27 -12.00
C TRP A 780 27.76 41.72 -11.85
N GLU A 781 26.49 41.93 -12.13
CA GLU A 781 25.80 43.20 -12.03
C GLU A 781 24.73 43.11 -10.95
N ILE A 782 24.56 44.18 -10.18
CA ILE A 782 23.46 44.34 -9.23
C ILE A 782 22.80 45.70 -9.40
N GLN A 783 21.48 45.71 -9.32
CA GLN A 783 20.64 46.89 -9.24
C GLN A 783 19.75 46.77 -8.00
N VAL A 784 19.67 47.85 -7.21
CA VAL A 784 18.80 47.98 -6.04
C VAL A 784 17.93 49.22 -6.25
N ALA A 785 16.66 49.00 -6.58
CA ALA A 785 15.67 50.07 -6.70
C ALA A 785 15.04 50.35 -5.34
N LEU A 786 15.13 51.61 -4.93
CA LEU A 786 14.66 52.12 -3.64
C LEU A 786 13.21 52.63 -3.75
N PRO A 787 12.50 52.74 -2.62
CA PRO A 787 11.10 53.21 -2.59
C PRO A 787 10.89 54.63 -3.13
N ASP A 788 11.92 55.48 -3.08
CA ASP A 788 11.90 56.85 -3.59
C ASP A 788 12.02 56.93 -5.12
N GLY A 789 12.13 55.78 -5.79
CA GLY A 789 12.28 55.67 -7.25
C GLY A 789 13.74 55.74 -7.72
N SER A 790 14.70 56.01 -6.84
CA SER A 790 16.13 55.95 -7.19
C SER A 790 16.61 54.51 -7.33
N THR A 791 17.67 54.29 -8.13
CA THR A 791 18.28 52.96 -8.31
C THR A 791 19.78 53.07 -8.13
N ALA A 792 20.34 52.24 -7.26
CA ALA A 792 21.78 52.08 -7.11
C ALA A 792 22.25 50.84 -7.91
N GLU A 793 23.32 50.97 -8.69
CA GLU A 793 23.83 49.87 -9.51
C GLU A 793 25.35 49.74 -9.43
N ARG A 794 25.86 48.51 -9.58
CA ARG A 794 27.30 48.23 -9.59
C ARG A 794 27.63 46.97 -10.40
N LYS A 795 28.80 47.01 -11.06
CA LYS A 795 29.51 45.83 -11.58
C LYS A 795 30.60 45.42 -10.60
N ALA A 796 30.68 44.13 -10.27
CA ALA A 796 31.66 43.60 -9.32
C ALA A 796 32.22 42.26 -9.80
N PRO A 797 33.48 41.90 -9.47
CA PRO A 797 33.98 40.56 -9.71
C PRO A 797 33.25 39.53 -8.82
N TYR A 798 33.29 38.25 -9.19
CA TYR A 798 32.89 37.17 -8.28
C TYR A 798 33.77 37.13 -7.04
N LEU A 799 33.18 36.80 -5.89
CA LEU A 799 33.91 36.72 -4.63
C LEU A 799 35.04 35.66 -4.67
N LYS A 800 34.80 34.56 -5.39
CA LYS A 800 35.76 33.53 -5.74
C LYS A 800 35.82 33.37 -7.26
N GLN A 801 37.03 33.44 -7.83
CA GLN A 801 37.23 33.39 -9.28
C GLN A 801 36.97 31.99 -9.86
N GLU A 802 37.04 30.99 -8.99
CA GLU A 802 36.74 29.59 -9.24
C GLU A 802 35.24 29.32 -9.44
N PHE A 803 34.36 30.25 -9.03
CA PHE A 803 32.92 30.14 -9.28
C PHE A 803 32.65 29.96 -10.78
N ALA A 804 32.17 28.79 -11.18
CA ALA A 804 32.03 28.39 -12.58
C ALA A 804 30.65 27.81 -12.90
N ALA A 805 29.93 27.32 -11.89
CA ALA A 805 28.55 26.88 -11.96
C ALA A 805 27.72 27.48 -10.81
N PHE A 806 26.42 27.65 -11.03
CA PHE A 806 25.49 28.05 -10.00
C PHE A 806 24.68 26.85 -9.55
N THR A 807 25.02 26.32 -8.38
CA THR A 807 24.42 25.09 -7.84
C THR A 807 23.64 25.32 -6.55
N GLY A 808 23.91 26.41 -5.82
CA GLY A 808 23.23 26.70 -4.55
C GLY A 808 22.84 28.17 -4.39
N LEU A 809 21.63 28.42 -3.91
CA LEU A 809 21.10 29.74 -3.52
C LEU A 809 20.85 29.77 -2.02
N ILE A 810 21.44 30.72 -1.31
CA ILE A 810 21.39 30.83 0.15
C ILE A 810 20.88 32.21 0.57
N PHE A 811 19.93 32.24 1.51
CA PHE A 811 19.53 33.43 2.26
C PHE A 811 19.88 33.19 3.73
N SER A 812 20.79 33.96 4.31
CA SER A 812 21.29 33.74 5.68
C SER A 812 21.06 34.96 6.55
N ALA A 813 20.39 34.78 7.68
CA ALA A 813 20.42 35.73 8.77
C ALA A 813 21.62 35.41 9.69
N ASP A 814 22.32 36.44 10.15
CA ASP A 814 23.69 36.36 10.69
C ASP A 814 23.80 35.94 12.18
N ALA A 815 22.75 35.37 12.80
CA ALA A 815 22.69 34.89 14.19
C ALA A 815 23.16 35.87 15.30
N ASP A 816 23.30 37.14 14.95
CA ASP A 816 24.08 38.12 15.73
C ASP A 816 23.16 38.96 16.64
N ALA A 817 21.94 39.22 16.16
CA ALA A 817 20.93 40.03 16.84
C ALA A 817 19.51 39.50 16.59
N GLU A 818 18.56 39.92 17.41
CA GLU A 818 17.14 39.75 17.06
C GLU A 818 16.83 40.66 15.86
N GLY A 819 16.16 40.10 14.85
CA GLY A 819 15.99 40.78 13.57
C GLY A 819 14.90 40.14 12.73
N MET A 820 14.15 40.95 11.98
CA MET A 820 13.14 40.46 11.05
C MET A 820 13.36 41.01 9.64
N VAL A 821 13.29 40.13 8.65
CA VAL A 821 13.40 40.45 7.22
C VAL A 821 12.32 39.70 6.44
N TYR A 822 11.75 40.36 5.45
CA TYR A 822 10.72 39.83 4.57
C TYR A 822 11.24 39.81 3.13
N VAL A 823 10.98 38.72 2.41
CA VAL A 823 11.35 38.53 1.00
C VAL A 823 10.10 38.18 0.21
N ASP A 824 9.91 38.83 -0.95
CA ASP A 824 8.75 38.65 -1.81
C ASP A 824 9.13 38.62 -3.31
N ASN A 825 8.24 38.14 -4.18
CA ASN A 825 8.36 38.09 -5.65
C ASN A 825 9.73 37.58 -6.14
N LEU A 826 10.16 36.46 -5.57
CA LEU A 826 11.43 35.82 -5.84
C LEU A 826 11.40 35.18 -7.23
N SER A 827 12.28 35.61 -8.13
CA SER A 827 12.33 35.12 -9.51
C SER A 827 13.76 34.80 -9.92
N LEU A 828 13.93 33.68 -10.58
CA LEU A 828 15.16 33.29 -11.24
C LEU A 828 14.85 32.90 -12.68
N LYS A 829 15.54 33.54 -13.62
CA LYS A 829 15.49 33.26 -15.03
C LYS A 829 16.88 32.85 -15.50
N VAL A 830 17.00 31.60 -15.92
CA VAL A 830 18.15 31.10 -16.68
C VAL A 830 17.79 31.25 -18.15
N VAL A 831 18.60 32.01 -18.90
CA VAL A 831 18.42 32.16 -20.34
C VAL A 831 19.09 30.95 -21.00
N GLU A 832 18.27 29.96 -21.35
CA GLU A 832 18.70 28.76 -22.07
C GLU A 832 18.92 29.00 -23.57
#